data_AF-A0A7C4JZK6-F1
#
_entry.id   AF-A0A7C4JZK6-F1
#
_cell.length_a   1.000
_cell.length_b   1.000
_cell.length_c   1.000
_cell.angle_alpha   90.00
_cell.angle_beta   90.00
_cell.angle_gamma   90.00
#
_symmetry.space_group_name_H-M   'P 1'
#
loop_
_entity.id
_entity.type
_entity.pdbx_description
1 polymer ?
#
loop_
_entity_poly.entity_id
_entity_poly.type
_entity_poly.pdbx_seq_one_letter_code
_entity_poly.pdbx_strand_id
1 'polypeptide(L)'
;MRKGLLPFERIKLMLASPEEIRSWSYGEVKKPETINYRTHKPEKDGLFCAKIFGPIKDYECLCGKYRGKRYEGTICDRCGVEVTRSYVRRERFGHIELAAPVVHIWFLKSAPSKIATLLGLSSRDVERIIYFESYLVIEYPSEDERTAFEQSEDSIPIKDDMGNTVFVKLHVVDEDRYLSEYAVNLEHKYEGGMGAEVIKRVLSALDLEAYAKKLRAEVKPYSLSFEDMNKELEVKYKKLYHKMVKAVADNFRLYGIELSLPEGMTLDQALLGVFNEELYLDVQNGEIRSQDCEGCLTGNRAIREFYEYQRSKRKDIPVFEKIEEDIRNTVLRELSESKIKKQLRVLKLVESFIKSGNKPEWMVLEVLPVLPPELRPLVALDGGRFATSDLNDLYRRIINRNNRLKRLIELDAPEIIIRNEKRMLQEVVNALIDNGKGGRVITQNGRPLKSLADYLKGKQGRFRQNLLGKRVDYSGRSVIVVGPELKMHQCGLPRIMALELFKPFVYRRLEEKGYATSIKSAKKLVENKAPEVWECLEEVVKQHPVLLNRAPTLHRMSIQAFEPVLVDGKAIQLHPLVCPPFNADFDGDQMAVHVPLGIHAQLEAYILMLSTQNILSPAHGKPITLPSQDIVLGLYYLSQMVRGVKGEGKLFYSREQVLLALENGVVDVHAPIKLRLEDGKVIETTPGRVLINSVLPKDFPFLNEVLDKKAISKLISKIYEMYGVEVTAQVLDNIKDLGFMMATKAGVSIGIEDLQVPAVKKDILKEAFQQTDEIFELYRKGILTSKERYNRIIDLWSEITDRVSRAMFDEIEKSSRQERDKVYPGTFNPIYMMANSGARGNRDQIRQLAAMRGLMAKHTGEFIETPITANFREGLSVLEYFISTYGARKGLADTALKTAFAGYLTRRLVDVTQDIMITKRDCGTTKGIEMTAIVEGGEEKVPLKDRIIGRTLAEDVMDPYTGEVIAERNTIIDPELAEKIVHRGIEKVKVRSPLTCEAEFGICAMCYGWDLSQRKLVDIGEAVGIIAAQSIGEPGTQLTMRTFHIGGAAIAERAKGELLNETEGRVKFYNIKLITDRNGRKINISKDGAIGILDKDGRMVERHAVPYSAVIKVEEDAWVKENTVLAEWDPFNTYIIAEVSGKVELKDIALDITVKEERDPLTGKTSTVVSFTRPKDAMLHTPRIVVVTEDGKEVVYDLPVNSIISIPPEQISMEWYLCPTCT
;
A
#
# COMPACT_ATOMS: atom_id res chain seq x y z
N MET A 1 -32.06 -29.51 -6.31
CA MET A 1 -31.56 -29.44 -7.71
C MET A 1 -31.96 -28.12 -8.36
N ARG A 2 -31.02 -27.20 -8.58
CA ARG A 2 -30.64 -26.54 -9.86
C ARG A 2 -29.66 -25.40 -9.51
N LYS A 3 -28.51 -25.42 -10.17
CA LYS A 3 -27.32 -24.57 -10.03
C LYS A 3 -27.68 -23.09 -9.78
N GLY A 4 -27.30 -22.56 -8.62
CA GLY A 4 -27.28 -21.12 -8.31
C GLY A 4 -26.01 -20.42 -8.81
N LEU A 5 -25.47 -20.88 -9.94
CA LEU A 5 -24.45 -20.14 -10.68
C LEU A 5 -25.20 -19.17 -11.57
N LEU A 6 -24.73 -17.92 -11.63
CA LEU A 6 -25.15 -16.95 -12.65
C LEU A 6 -25.26 -17.65 -14.03
N PRO A 7 -26.17 -17.23 -14.93
CA PRO A 7 -26.36 -17.90 -16.23
C PRO A 7 -25.15 -17.80 -17.18
N PHE A 8 -24.00 -17.33 -16.69
CA PHE A 8 -22.76 -17.13 -17.43
C PHE A 8 -21.56 -17.28 -16.50
N GLU A 9 -20.45 -17.80 -17.03
CA GLU A 9 -19.17 -17.95 -16.30
C GLU A 9 -18.20 -16.79 -16.57
N ARG A 10 -18.36 -16.08 -17.69
CA ARG A 10 -17.47 -15.00 -18.14
C ARG A 10 -18.24 -13.88 -18.82
N ILE A 11 -17.70 -12.67 -18.73
CA ILE A 11 -18.17 -11.49 -19.47
C ILE A 11 -17.11 -11.12 -20.51
N LYS A 12 -17.51 -10.96 -21.77
CA LYS A 12 -16.64 -10.50 -22.86
C LYS A 12 -17.04 -9.07 -23.24
N LEU A 13 -16.05 -8.20 -23.45
CA LEU A 13 -16.26 -6.85 -23.98
C LEU A 13 -15.75 -6.79 -25.43
N MET A 14 -16.54 -6.20 -26.32
CA MET A 14 -16.21 -6.01 -27.74
C MET A 14 -16.62 -4.61 -28.18
N LEU A 15 -16.10 -4.14 -29.32
CA LEU A 15 -16.58 -2.93 -29.96
C LEU A 15 -17.91 -3.24 -30.63
N ALA A 16 -18.89 -2.35 -30.49
CA ALA A 16 -20.20 -2.53 -31.09
C ALA A 16 -20.18 -2.07 -32.54
N SER A 17 -20.53 -2.96 -33.47
CA SER A 17 -20.66 -2.59 -34.88
C SER A 17 -21.94 -1.76 -35.12
N PRO A 18 -22.02 -0.96 -36.20
CA PRO A 18 -23.26 -0.26 -36.56
C PRO A 18 -24.47 -1.20 -36.72
N GLU A 19 -24.24 -2.40 -37.23
CA GLU A 19 -25.28 -3.43 -37.41
C GLU A 19 -25.75 -4.01 -36.06
N GLU A 20 -24.82 -4.28 -35.14
CA GLU A 20 -25.15 -4.73 -33.79
C GLU A 20 -25.95 -3.67 -33.03
N ILE A 21 -25.57 -2.40 -33.13
CA ILE A 21 -26.31 -1.30 -32.49
C ILE A 21 -27.76 -1.23 -33.02
N ARG A 22 -27.95 -1.41 -34.33
CA ARG A 22 -29.29 -1.50 -34.92
C ARG A 22 -30.07 -2.69 -34.41
N SER A 23 -29.42 -3.85 -34.23
CA SER A 23 -30.05 -5.06 -33.69
C SER A 23 -30.55 -4.90 -32.24
N TRP A 24 -29.85 -4.11 -31.42
CA TRP A 24 -30.25 -3.81 -30.04
C TRP A 24 -31.36 -2.77 -29.94
N SER A 25 -31.49 -1.94 -30.98
CA SER A 25 -32.41 -0.83 -30.98
C SER A 25 -33.81 -1.23 -31.43
N TYR A 26 -34.81 -0.70 -30.74
CA TYR A 26 -36.23 -0.87 -31.08
C TYR A 26 -36.78 0.25 -31.99
N GLY A 27 -35.97 1.25 -32.33
CA GLY A 27 -36.32 2.28 -33.31
C GLY A 27 -35.38 3.49 -33.33
N GLU A 28 -35.47 4.29 -34.39
CA GLU A 28 -34.68 5.51 -34.58
C GLU A 28 -35.33 6.70 -33.86
N VAL A 29 -34.54 7.46 -33.08
CA VAL A 29 -34.96 8.70 -32.44
C VAL A 29 -34.64 9.88 -33.37
N LYS A 30 -35.68 10.52 -33.90
CA LYS A 30 -35.55 11.61 -34.89
C LYS A 30 -35.72 13.00 -34.27
N LYS A 31 -36.48 13.08 -33.18
CA LYS A 31 -36.94 14.34 -32.60
C LYS A 31 -36.26 14.65 -31.26
N PRO A 32 -35.84 15.91 -31.02
CA PRO A 32 -35.21 16.32 -29.77
C PRO A 32 -36.19 16.42 -28.59
N GLU A 33 -37.49 16.48 -28.86
CA GLU A 33 -38.52 16.69 -27.83
C GLU A 33 -38.66 15.46 -26.91
N THR A 34 -38.96 15.72 -25.63
CA THR A 34 -39.13 14.69 -24.60
C THR A 34 -40.60 14.36 -24.38
N ILE A 35 -41.33 15.29 -23.75
CA ILE A 35 -42.76 15.19 -23.45
C ILE A 35 -43.48 16.44 -23.94
N ASN A 36 -44.75 16.28 -24.26
CA ASN A 36 -45.62 17.39 -24.57
C ASN A 36 -45.97 18.15 -23.27
N TYR A 37 -45.71 19.45 -23.22
CA TYR A 37 -45.95 20.25 -22.00
C TYR A 37 -47.43 20.36 -21.59
N ARG A 38 -48.38 20.17 -22.52
CA ARG A 38 -49.83 20.24 -22.24
C ARG A 38 -50.40 18.91 -21.76
N THR A 39 -50.01 17.82 -22.42
CA THR A 39 -50.59 16.49 -22.16
C THR A 39 -49.74 15.62 -21.24
N HIS A 40 -48.50 16.04 -20.97
CA HIS A 40 -47.46 15.28 -20.27
C HIS A 40 -47.18 13.89 -20.88
N LYS A 41 -47.64 13.65 -22.11
CA LYS A 41 -47.39 12.42 -22.85
C LYS A 41 -46.07 12.52 -23.60
N PRO A 42 -45.30 11.42 -23.71
CA PRO A 42 -44.10 11.37 -24.54
C PRO A 42 -44.40 11.70 -26.00
N GLU A 43 -43.51 12.48 -26.60
CA GLU A 43 -43.61 12.84 -28.01
C GLU A 43 -43.28 11.65 -28.94
N LYS A 44 -43.95 11.62 -30.09
CA LYS A 44 -43.72 10.59 -31.11
C LYS A 44 -42.36 10.80 -31.76
N ASP A 45 -41.58 9.72 -31.87
CA ASP A 45 -40.20 9.69 -32.39
C ASP A 45 -39.20 10.56 -31.61
N GLY A 46 -39.60 11.05 -30.42
CA GLY A 46 -38.78 11.84 -29.51
C GLY A 46 -37.99 11.00 -28.51
N LEU A 47 -37.24 11.67 -27.63
CA LEU A 47 -36.34 11.04 -26.66
C LEU A 47 -37.02 10.12 -25.64
N PHE A 48 -38.34 10.23 -25.43
CA PHE A 48 -39.11 9.39 -24.51
C PHE A 48 -40.17 8.52 -25.22
N CYS A 49 -40.12 8.45 -26.56
CA CYS A 49 -41.12 7.82 -27.42
C CYS A 49 -41.56 6.44 -26.91
N ALA A 50 -42.86 6.29 -26.64
CA ALA A 50 -43.42 5.03 -26.16
C ALA A 50 -43.40 3.90 -27.21
N LYS A 51 -43.36 4.25 -28.51
CA LYS A 51 -43.25 3.27 -29.60
C LYS A 51 -41.89 2.56 -29.58
N ILE A 52 -40.82 3.31 -29.30
CA ILE A 52 -39.44 2.79 -29.28
C ILE A 52 -39.17 2.08 -27.94
N PHE A 53 -39.40 2.78 -26.83
CA PHE A 53 -38.96 2.30 -25.52
C PHE A 53 -39.99 1.43 -24.78
N GLY A 54 -41.25 1.43 -25.19
CA GLY A 54 -42.34 0.70 -24.53
C GLY A 54 -43.29 1.57 -23.70
N PRO A 55 -44.29 0.96 -23.04
CA PRO A 55 -45.40 1.65 -22.40
C PRO A 55 -45.04 2.31 -21.06
N ILE A 56 -45.70 3.42 -20.71
CA ILE A 56 -45.45 4.17 -19.45
C ILE A 56 -46.03 3.44 -18.23
N LYS A 57 -47.18 2.80 -18.42
CA LYS A 57 -47.90 2.05 -17.39
C LYS A 57 -47.94 0.58 -17.76
N ASP A 58 -47.94 -0.29 -16.76
CA ASP A 58 -47.99 -1.73 -16.97
C ASP A 58 -49.26 -2.12 -17.74
N TYR A 59 -49.04 -2.85 -18.84
CA TYR A 59 -50.11 -3.40 -19.68
C TYR A 59 -51.08 -2.34 -20.23
N GLU A 60 -50.60 -1.12 -20.51
CA GLU A 60 -51.42 -0.04 -21.09
C GLU A 60 -50.67 0.66 -22.25
N CYS A 61 -51.33 0.78 -23.41
CA CYS A 61 -50.79 1.55 -24.53
C CYS A 61 -50.96 3.08 -24.33
N LEU A 62 -50.17 3.90 -25.02
CA LEU A 62 -50.15 5.37 -24.83
C LEU A 62 -51.50 6.07 -25.08
N CYS A 63 -52.33 5.54 -25.98
CA CYS A 63 -53.65 6.08 -26.29
C CYS A 63 -54.77 5.53 -25.39
N GLY A 64 -54.51 4.50 -24.59
CA GLY A 64 -55.49 3.86 -23.69
C GLY A 64 -56.47 2.89 -24.37
N LYS A 65 -56.33 2.61 -25.67
CA LYS A 65 -57.19 1.65 -26.42
C LYS A 65 -57.09 0.24 -25.85
N TYR A 66 -55.87 -0.22 -25.56
CA TYR A 66 -55.60 -1.54 -25.00
C TYR A 66 -55.10 -1.39 -23.56
N ARG A 67 -55.81 -2.03 -22.62
CA ARG A 67 -55.57 -1.96 -21.17
C ARG A 67 -55.75 -3.32 -20.50
N GLY A 68 -54.82 -3.63 -19.61
CA GLY A 68 -54.82 -4.84 -18.79
C GLY A 68 -54.06 -6.00 -19.44
N LYS A 69 -53.69 -6.97 -18.60
CA LYS A 69 -52.82 -8.10 -18.97
C LYS A 69 -53.33 -8.96 -20.13
N ARG A 70 -54.65 -8.96 -20.38
CA ARG A 70 -55.28 -9.71 -21.49
C ARG A 70 -54.78 -9.33 -22.90
N TYR A 71 -54.21 -8.13 -23.06
CA TYR A 71 -53.67 -7.66 -24.35
C TYR A 71 -52.13 -7.69 -24.39
N GLU A 72 -51.48 -8.39 -23.45
CA GLU A 72 -50.02 -8.54 -23.41
C GLU A 72 -49.47 -9.03 -24.77
N GLY A 73 -48.46 -8.34 -25.29
CA GLY A 73 -47.85 -8.62 -26.61
C GLY A 73 -48.58 -8.00 -27.82
N THR A 74 -49.75 -7.37 -27.63
CA THR A 74 -50.47 -6.71 -28.73
C THR A 74 -49.87 -5.34 -29.05
N ILE A 75 -49.57 -5.05 -30.32
CA ILE A 75 -49.14 -3.72 -30.78
C ILE A 75 -50.37 -2.88 -31.11
N CYS A 76 -50.46 -1.67 -30.56
CA CYS A 76 -51.64 -0.84 -30.76
C CYS A 76 -51.72 -0.20 -32.15
N ASP A 77 -52.77 -0.45 -32.92
CA ASP A 77 -52.97 0.14 -34.27
C ASP A 77 -52.99 1.67 -34.28
N ARG A 78 -53.41 2.32 -33.19
CA ARG A 78 -53.55 3.79 -33.11
C ARG A 78 -52.24 4.50 -32.76
N CYS A 79 -51.46 3.95 -31.82
CA CYS A 79 -50.24 4.61 -31.33
C CYS A 79 -48.95 3.84 -31.60
N GLY A 80 -49.04 2.62 -32.14
CA GLY A 80 -47.90 1.74 -32.43
C GLY A 80 -47.16 1.22 -31.20
N VAL A 81 -47.73 1.39 -30.00
CA VAL A 81 -47.09 0.99 -28.74
C VAL A 81 -47.49 -0.44 -28.40
N GLU A 82 -46.50 -1.27 -28.13
CA GLU A 82 -46.65 -2.63 -27.64
C GLU A 82 -47.13 -2.64 -26.18
N VAL A 83 -48.13 -3.48 -25.88
CA VAL A 83 -48.68 -3.62 -24.53
C VAL A 83 -47.88 -4.64 -23.75
N THR A 84 -46.98 -4.16 -22.90
CA THR A 84 -46.12 -4.97 -22.01
C THR A 84 -45.96 -4.29 -20.65
N ARG A 85 -45.07 -4.79 -19.79
CA ARG A 85 -44.72 -4.12 -18.54
C ARG A 85 -43.92 -2.85 -18.83
N SER A 86 -44.14 -1.81 -18.04
CA SER A 86 -43.39 -0.54 -18.14
C SER A 86 -41.89 -0.71 -17.93
N TYR A 87 -41.48 -1.75 -17.18
CA TYR A 87 -40.08 -2.08 -16.92
C TYR A 87 -39.23 -2.24 -18.18
N VAL A 88 -39.79 -2.64 -19.33
CA VAL A 88 -39.03 -2.75 -20.59
C VAL A 88 -38.41 -1.42 -21.02
N ARG A 89 -38.95 -0.27 -20.56
CA ARG A 89 -38.39 1.07 -20.80
C ARG A 89 -37.03 1.31 -20.14
N ARG A 90 -36.61 0.40 -19.26
CA ARG A 90 -35.27 0.39 -18.66
C ARG A 90 -34.25 -0.41 -19.46
N GLU A 91 -34.71 -1.31 -20.34
CA GLU A 91 -33.87 -2.26 -21.07
C GLU A 91 -33.78 -1.93 -22.57
N ARG A 92 -34.86 -1.42 -23.18
CA ARG A 92 -34.91 -1.15 -24.63
C ARG A 92 -34.07 0.06 -25.01
N PHE A 93 -33.15 -0.12 -25.95
CA PHE A 93 -32.36 0.96 -26.54
C PHE A 93 -33.06 1.56 -27.76
N GLY A 94 -32.73 2.82 -28.07
CA GLY A 94 -32.98 3.43 -29.37
C GLY A 94 -31.64 3.71 -30.08
N HIS A 95 -31.68 4.24 -31.29
CA HIS A 95 -30.47 4.73 -31.97
C HIS A 95 -30.73 6.03 -32.72
N ILE A 96 -29.65 6.70 -33.13
CA ILE A 96 -29.63 7.86 -34.01
C ILE A 96 -28.70 7.54 -35.18
N GLU A 97 -29.20 7.64 -36.40
CA GLU A 97 -28.38 7.59 -37.62
C GLU A 97 -27.70 8.94 -37.83
N LEU A 98 -26.36 8.96 -37.71
CA LEU A 98 -25.55 10.16 -37.86
C LEU A 98 -25.41 10.52 -39.34
N ALA A 99 -25.53 11.80 -39.67
CA ALA A 99 -25.43 12.32 -41.02
C ALA A 99 -23.99 12.31 -41.58
N ALA A 100 -23.01 12.25 -40.68
CA ALA A 100 -21.60 12.07 -41.01
C ALA A 100 -20.97 11.15 -39.96
N PRO A 101 -19.96 10.33 -40.33
CA PRO A 101 -19.19 9.54 -39.37
C PRO A 101 -18.54 10.41 -38.30
N VAL A 102 -18.52 9.92 -37.05
CA VAL A 102 -17.97 10.63 -35.90
C VAL A 102 -16.97 9.74 -35.17
N VAL A 103 -15.75 10.22 -34.96
CA VAL A 103 -14.72 9.44 -34.27
C VAL A 103 -15.05 9.35 -32.77
N HIS A 104 -14.97 8.16 -32.19
CA HIS A 104 -15.21 8.00 -30.76
C HIS A 104 -14.03 8.55 -29.91
N ILE A 105 -14.32 9.50 -29.01
CA ILE A 105 -13.27 10.26 -28.29
C ILE A 105 -12.29 9.42 -27.48
N TRP A 106 -12.70 8.27 -26.93
CA TRP A 106 -11.78 7.41 -26.18
C TRP A 106 -10.67 6.80 -27.03
N PHE A 107 -10.88 6.57 -28.33
CA PHE A 107 -9.83 6.05 -29.22
C PHE A 107 -8.97 7.17 -29.81
N LEU A 108 -9.52 8.39 -29.87
CA LEU A 108 -8.82 9.58 -30.34
C LEU A 108 -7.90 10.20 -29.26
N LYS A 109 -8.45 10.50 -28.08
CA LYS A 109 -7.80 11.28 -27.00
C LYS A 109 -7.23 10.42 -25.87
N SER A 110 -7.23 9.09 -25.99
CA SER A 110 -6.49 8.26 -25.01
C SER A 110 -5.00 8.53 -25.10
N ALA A 111 -4.27 8.42 -23.99
CA ALA A 111 -2.82 8.41 -23.98
C ALA A 111 -2.34 6.96 -23.79
N PRO A 112 -1.80 6.27 -24.83
CA PRO A 112 -1.66 6.69 -26.22
C PRO A 112 -2.95 6.56 -27.05
N SER A 113 -3.05 7.34 -28.14
CA SER A 113 -4.21 7.36 -29.05
C SER A 113 -4.21 6.10 -29.91
N LYS A 114 -5.31 5.34 -29.93
CA LYS A 114 -5.37 4.05 -30.64
C LYS A 114 -5.39 4.25 -32.15
N ILE A 115 -6.14 5.24 -32.63
CA ILE A 115 -6.23 5.58 -34.06
C ILE A 115 -4.88 6.09 -34.56
N ALA A 116 -4.26 7.05 -33.86
CA ALA A 116 -2.96 7.59 -34.27
C ALA A 116 -1.87 6.50 -34.25
N THR A 117 -1.90 5.61 -33.25
CA THR A 117 -0.95 4.49 -33.17
C THR A 117 -1.10 3.52 -34.35
N LEU A 118 -2.34 3.23 -34.80
CA LEU A 118 -2.57 2.35 -35.96
C LEU A 118 -2.18 3.00 -37.30
N LEU A 119 -2.39 4.30 -37.44
CA LEU A 119 -2.08 5.03 -38.68
C LEU A 119 -0.61 5.47 -38.76
N GLY A 120 0.19 5.26 -37.71
CA GLY A 120 1.58 5.73 -37.64
C GLY A 120 1.74 7.24 -37.40
N LEU A 121 0.64 8.01 -37.38
CA LEU A 121 0.58 9.47 -37.24
C LEU A 121 0.69 9.96 -35.80
N SER A 122 0.92 11.26 -35.60
CA SER A 122 0.84 11.86 -34.27
C SER A 122 -0.63 12.10 -33.85
N SER A 123 -0.90 12.09 -32.53
CA SER A 123 -2.25 12.38 -32.02
C SER A 123 -2.75 13.77 -32.40
N ARG A 124 -1.84 14.74 -32.59
CA ARG A 124 -2.21 16.10 -32.99
C ARG A 124 -2.61 16.13 -34.46
N ASP A 125 -1.89 15.43 -35.32
CA ASP A 125 -2.18 15.40 -36.76
C ASP A 125 -3.55 14.77 -37.04
N VAL A 126 -3.85 13.65 -36.35
CA VAL A 126 -5.18 13.01 -36.45
C VAL A 126 -6.30 13.93 -35.98
N GLU A 127 -6.06 14.75 -34.94
CA GLU A 127 -7.03 15.75 -34.50
C GLU A 127 -7.26 16.84 -35.55
N ARG A 128 -6.19 17.38 -36.13
CA ARG A 128 -6.28 18.40 -37.21
C ARG A 128 -7.11 17.88 -38.39
N ILE A 129 -6.96 16.61 -38.74
CA ILE A 129 -7.75 15.97 -39.80
C ILE A 129 -9.24 15.90 -39.39
N ILE A 130 -9.55 15.40 -38.19
CA ILE A 130 -10.95 15.21 -37.72
C ILE A 130 -11.70 16.54 -37.60
N TYR A 131 -11.02 17.59 -37.15
CA TYR A 131 -11.60 18.91 -36.94
C TYR A 131 -11.59 19.79 -38.20
N PHE A 132 -11.27 19.22 -39.36
CA PHE A 132 -11.25 19.87 -40.69
C PHE A 132 -10.24 21.03 -40.79
N GLU A 133 -9.06 20.89 -40.19
CA GLU A 133 -7.95 21.85 -40.30
C GLU A 133 -6.90 21.44 -41.33
N SER A 134 -6.67 20.15 -41.52
CA SER A 134 -5.68 19.61 -42.46
C SER A 134 -6.24 18.44 -43.27
N TYR A 135 -5.68 18.21 -44.46
CA TYR A 135 -5.97 17.07 -45.33
C TYR A 135 -5.05 15.90 -44.99
N LEU A 136 -5.60 14.69 -45.05
CA LEU A 136 -4.86 13.44 -45.08
C LEU A 136 -4.74 13.00 -46.53
N VAL A 137 -3.51 12.87 -47.02
CA VAL A 137 -3.19 12.38 -48.36
C VAL A 137 -2.62 10.98 -48.28
N ILE A 138 -3.22 10.07 -49.04
CA ILE A 138 -2.79 8.70 -49.24
C ILE A 138 -1.99 8.68 -50.55
N GLU A 139 -0.73 8.31 -50.46
CA GLU A 139 0.16 8.13 -51.61
C GLU A 139 0.26 6.64 -51.95
N TYR A 140 -0.19 6.28 -53.16
CA TYR A 140 -0.11 4.93 -53.70
C TYR A 140 1.20 4.75 -54.51
N PRO A 141 1.86 3.59 -54.42
CA PRO A 141 3.07 3.32 -55.18
C PRO A 141 2.76 3.09 -56.66
N SER A 142 3.64 3.57 -57.56
CA SER A 142 3.68 3.09 -58.95
C SER A 142 4.22 1.65 -59.01
N GLU A 143 4.08 0.97 -60.16
CA GLU A 143 4.56 -0.42 -60.34
C GLU A 143 6.05 -0.61 -59.95
N ASP A 144 6.90 0.37 -60.29
CA ASP A 144 8.34 0.35 -59.97
C ASP A 144 8.64 0.69 -58.49
N GLU A 145 7.71 1.34 -57.78
CA GLU A 145 7.89 1.81 -56.39
C GLU A 145 7.36 0.79 -55.35
N ARG A 146 6.69 -0.30 -55.76
CA ARG A 146 6.03 -1.26 -54.85
C ARG A 146 6.96 -1.86 -53.80
N THR A 147 8.14 -2.32 -54.21
CA THR A 147 9.15 -2.89 -53.31
C THR A 147 9.74 -1.83 -52.37
N ALA A 148 9.92 -0.60 -52.86
CA ALA A 148 10.43 0.50 -52.06
C ALA A 148 9.42 0.94 -50.98
N PHE A 149 8.12 0.93 -51.29
CA PHE A 149 7.07 1.23 -50.32
C PHE A 149 6.89 0.10 -49.30
N GLU A 150 6.96 -1.16 -49.70
CA GLU A 150 6.91 -2.30 -48.77
C GLU A 150 8.05 -2.26 -47.74
N GLN A 151 9.25 -1.88 -48.17
CA GLN A 151 10.42 -1.71 -47.29
C GLN A 151 10.44 -0.38 -46.53
N SER A 152 9.58 0.58 -46.89
CA SER A 152 9.54 1.89 -46.25
C SER A 152 8.93 1.82 -44.85
N GLU A 153 9.59 2.46 -43.88
CA GLU A 153 9.19 2.41 -42.46
C GLU A 153 7.83 3.08 -42.19
N ASP A 154 7.49 4.12 -42.96
CA ASP A 154 6.27 4.92 -42.77
C ASP A 154 5.08 4.42 -43.60
N SER A 155 5.22 3.29 -44.30
CA SER A 155 4.13 2.73 -45.09
C SER A 155 3.21 1.83 -44.26
N ILE A 156 1.91 1.88 -44.58
CA ILE A 156 0.88 1.01 -44.00
C ILE A 156 0.25 0.15 -45.09
N PRO A 157 -0.07 -1.12 -44.81
CA PRO A 157 -0.72 -2.00 -45.79
C PRO A 157 -2.23 -1.76 -45.83
N ILE A 158 -2.75 -1.49 -47.01
CA ILE A 158 -4.16 -1.26 -47.30
C ILE A 158 -4.60 -2.25 -48.40
N LYS A 159 -5.85 -2.71 -48.36
CA LYS A 159 -6.48 -3.50 -49.41
C LYS A 159 -7.05 -2.59 -50.48
N ASP A 160 -6.68 -2.85 -51.73
CA ASP A 160 -7.27 -2.19 -52.89
C ASP A 160 -8.71 -2.67 -53.15
N ASP A 161 -9.40 -2.06 -54.12
CA ASP A 161 -10.78 -2.42 -54.49
C ASP A 161 -10.91 -3.87 -55.04
N MET A 162 -9.78 -4.50 -55.41
CA MET A 162 -9.69 -5.89 -55.85
C MET A 162 -9.31 -6.85 -54.71
N GLY A 163 -9.08 -6.34 -53.49
CA GLY A 163 -8.72 -7.10 -52.30
C GLY A 163 -7.23 -7.43 -52.15
N ASN A 164 -6.36 -6.91 -53.01
CA ASN A 164 -4.91 -7.09 -52.93
C ASN A 164 -4.29 -6.12 -51.93
N THR A 165 -3.26 -6.56 -51.22
CA THR A 165 -2.53 -5.73 -50.25
C THR A 165 -1.54 -4.82 -50.96
N VAL A 166 -1.67 -3.50 -50.76
CA VAL A 166 -0.80 -2.44 -51.28
C VAL A 166 -0.26 -1.62 -50.11
N PHE A 167 1.04 -1.33 -50.10
CA PHE A 167 1.65 -0.47 -49.08
C PHE A 167 1.59 0.99 -49.51
N VAL A 168 0.95 1.84 -48.71
CA VAL A 168 0.76 3.28 -49.00
C VAL A 168 1.44 4.13 -47.93
N LYS A 169 1.77 5.38 -48.28
CA LYS A 169 2.26 6.39 -47.31
C LYS A 169 1.17 7.40 -46.99
N LEU A 170 1.14 7.85 -45.73
CA LEU A 170 0.19 8.83 -45.24
C LEU A 170 0.88 10.16 -44.97
N HIS A 171 0.40 11.23 -45.61
CA HIS A 171 0.90 12.59 -45.42
C HIS A 171 -0.19 13.50 -44.86
N VAL A 172 0.16 14.35 -43.90
CA VAL A 172 -0.77 15.34 -43.35
C VAL A 172 -0.34 16.73 -43.82
N VAL A 173 -1.22 17.39 -44.55
CA VAL A 173 -0.91 18.62 -45.29
C VAL A 173 -2.00 19.67 -45.13
N ASP A 174 -1.61 20.94 -45.16
CA ASP A 174 -2.53 22.07 -45.10
C ASP A 174 -3.19 22.32 -46.47
N GLU A 175 -4.30 23.06 -46.48
CA GLU A 175 -5.15 23.25 -47.67
C GLU A 175 -4.39 23.86 -48.87
N ASP A 176 -3.56 24.89 -48.65
CA ASP A 176 -2.77 25.53 -49.71
C ASP A 176 -1.78 24.55 -50.36
N ARG A 177 -1.15 23.70 -49.54
CA ARG A 177 -0.19 22.70 -49.99
C ARG A 177 -0.87 21.53 -50.69
N TYR A 178 -2.05 21.13 -50.22
CA TYR A 178 -2.89 20.15 -50.89
C TYR A 178 -3.29 20.62 -52.29
N LEU A 179 -3.77 21.86 -52.42
CA LEU A 179 -4.23 22.42 -53.70
C LEU A 179 -3.08 22.60 -54.71
N SER A 180 -1.90 22.98 -54.25
CA SER A 180 -0.74 23.25 -55.12
C SER A 180 0.05 21.99 -55.52
N GLU A 181 0.29 21.05 -54.60
CA GLU A 181 1.16 19.89 -54.84
C GLU A 181 0.40 18.62 -55.24
N TYR A 182 -0.81 18.42 -54.71
CA TYR A 182 -1.51 17.13 -54.77
C TYR A 182 -2.79 17.16 -55.62
N ALA A 183 -3.58 18.24 -55.55
CA ALA A 183 -4.84 18.34 -56.29
C ALA A 183 -4.65 18.49 -57.82
N VAL A 184 -3.48 18.97 -58.26
CA VAL A 184 -3.18 19.17 -59.70
C VAL A 184 -2.61 17.90 -60.36
N ASN A 185 -1.97 17.02 -59.59
CA ASN A 185 -1.35 15.78 -60.10
C ASN A 185 -2.35 14.61 -60.06
N LEU A 186 -3.38 14.67 -60.89
CA LEU A 186 -4.49 13.70 -60.94
C LEU A 186 -4.33 12.67 -62.05
N GLU A 187 -3.50 11.64 -61.84
CA GLU A 187 -3.75 10.30 -62.39
C GLU A 187 -3.28 9.24 -61.37
N HIS A 188 -4.23 8.70 -60.59
CA HIS A 188 -4.13 7.51 -59.72
C HIS A 188 -3.07 7.45 -58.60
N LYS A 189 -2.14 8.40 -58.46
CA LYS A 189 -1.06 8.36 -57.45
C LYS A 189 -1.45 8.87 -56.06
N TYR A 190 -2.25 9.93 -55.97
CA TYR A 190 -2.61 10.58 -54.70
C TYR A 190 -4.11 10.63 -54.49
N GLU A 191 -4.54 10.38 -53.25
CA GLU A 191 -5.92 10.50 -52.83
C GLU A 191 -5.98 11.30 -51.53
N GLY A 192 -6.73 12.41 -51.50
CA GLY A 192 -6.79 13.29 -50.33
C GLY A 192 -8.21 13.53 -49.83
N GLY A 193 -8.34 13.77 -48.52
CA GLY A 193 -9.55 14.33 -47.94
C GLY A 193 -9.42 14.72 -46.47
N MET A 194 -10.52 15.14 -45.86
CA MET A 194 -10.56 15.63 -44.47
C MET A 194 -11.65 14.94 -43.64
N GLY A 195 -11.54 15.07 -42.32
CA GLY A 195 -12.56 14.64 -41.38
C GLY A 195 -12.51 13.15 -41.04
N ALA A 196 -13.54 12.73 -40.29
CA ALA A 196 -13.69 11.35 -39.82
C ALA A 196 -13.91 10.33 -40.95
N GLU A 197 -14.43 10.78 -42.10
CA GLU A 197 -14.72 9.92 -43.27
C GLU A 197 -13.46 9.30 -43.85
N VAL A 198 -12.41 10.10 -44.04
CA VAL A 198 -11.13 9.61 -44.60
C VAL A 198 -10.44 8.67 -43.63
N ILE A 199 -10.47 8.98 -42.33
CA ILE A 199 -9.94 8.07 -41.30
C ILE A 199 -10.68 6.74 -41.31
N LYS A 200 -12.01 6.75 -41.40
CA LYS A 200 -12.80 5.52 -41.50
C LYS A 200 -12.39 4.71 -42.73
N ARG A 201 -12.26 5.35 -43.89
CA ARG A 201 -11.86 4.69 -45.14
C ARG A 201 -10.51 3.99 -44.98
N VAL A 202 -9.48 4.70 -44.52
CA VAL A 202 -8.14 4.13 -44.28
C VAL A 202 -8.20 2.97 -43.29
N LEU A 203 -8.94 3.12 -42.19
CA LEU A 203 -9.10 2.06 -41.18
C LEU A 203 -9.83 0.82 -41.73
N SER A 204 -10.85 1.00 -42.57
CA SER A 204 -11.62 -0.10 -43.16
C SER A 204 -10.85 -0.90 -44.19
N ALA A 205 -9.93 -0.24 -44.90
CA ALA A 205 -9.11 -0.86 -45.91
C ALA A 205 -7.78 -1.41 -45.32
N LEU A 206 -7.47 -1.13 -44.05
CA LEU A 206 -6.23 -1.57 -43.41
C LEU A 206 -6.13 -3.11 -43.33
N ASP A 207 -5.04 -3.68 -43.84
CA ASP A 207 -4.75 -5.11 -43.76
C ASP A 207 -3.96 -5.46 -42.49
N LEU A 208 -4.67 -5.90 -41.44
CA LEU A 208 -4.08 -6.20 -40.15
C LEU A 208 -3.08 -7.37 -40.19
N GLU A 209 -3.29 -8.38 -41.02
CA GLU A 209 -2.42 -9.56 -41.09
C GLU A 209 -1.09 -9.21 -41.74
N ALA A 210 -1.14 -8.52 -42.87
CA ALA A 210 0.05 -7.98 -43.53
C ALA A 210 0.79 -6.99 -42.62
N TYR A 211 0.06 -6.15 -41.87
CA TYR A 211 0.68 -5.19 -40.97
C TYR A 211 1.41 -5.87 -39.81
N ALA A 212 0.82 -6.90 -39.20
CA ALA A 212 1.46 -7.70 -38.17
C ALA A 212 2.72 -8.41 -38.70
N LYS A 213 2.67 -8.95 -39.92
CA LYS A 213 3.81 -9.61 -40.56
C LYS A 213 4.98 -8.64 -40.77
N LYS A 214 4.70 -7.43 -41.28
CA LYS A 214 5.69 -6.36 -41.44
C LYS A 214 6.30 -5.95 -40.09
N LEU A 215 5.46 -5.65 -39.11
CA LEU A 215 5.91 -5.22 -37.78
C LEU A 215 6.73 -6.31 -37.06
N ARG A 216 6.40 -7.59 -37.22
CA ARG A 216 7.22 -8.70 -36.70
C ARG A 216 8.59 -8.75 -37.37
N ALA A 217 8.66 -8.54 -38.68
CA ALA A 217 9.93 -8.50 -39.40
C ALA A 217 10.80 -7.32 -38.93
N GLU A 218 10.20 -6.15 -38.65
CA GLU A 218 10.91 -4.97 -38.13
C GLU A 218 11.37 -5.12 -36.67
N VAL A 219 10.66 -5.91 -35.86
CA VAL A 219 11.01 -6.19 -34.45
C VAL A 219 11.97 -7.38 -34.31
N LYS A 220 12.04 -8.27 -35.31
CA LYS A 220 12.93 -9.45 -35.32
C LYS A 220 14.41 -9.14 -35.01
N PRO A 221 15.00 -8.00 -35.42
CA PRO A 221 16.37 -7.63 -35.05
C PRO A 221 16.66 -7.60 -33.53
N TYR A 222 15.65 -7.46 -32.68
CA TYR A 222 15.82 -7.42 -31.21
C TYR A 222 15.73 -8.79 -30.54
N SER A 223 15.14 -9.78 -31.20
CA SER A 223 15.23 -11.16 -30.74
C SER A 223 16.54 -11.81 -31.16
N LEU A 224 17.34 -11.14 -32.01
CA LEU A 224 18.63 -11.65 -32.44
C LEU A 224 19.54 -11.82 -31.24
N SER A 225 19.95 -13.07 -31.07
CA SER A 225 20.91 -13.52 -30.09
C SER A 225 22.20 -13.92 -30.81
N PHE A 226 23.19 -14.34 -30.03
CA PHE A 226 24.39 -14.98 -30.58
C PHE A 226 24.05 -16.17 -31.50
N GLU A 227 22.97 -16.89 -31.22
CA GLU A 227 22.56 -18.08 -31.99
C GLU A 227 22.02 -17.73 -33.38
N ASP A 228 21.67 -16.47 -33.64
CA ASP A 228 21.13 -16.02 -34.92
C ASP A 228 22.22 -15.45 -35.87
N MET A 229 23.49 -15.45 -35.46
CA MET A 229 24.60 -14.89 -36.24
C MET A 229 25.01 -15.83 -37.38
N ASN A 230 24.50 -15.59 -38.60
CA ASN A 230 24.87 -16.37 -39.78
C ASN A 230 25.00 -15.48 -41.04
N LYS A 231 25.39 -16.10 -42.16
CA LYS A 231 25.53 -15.42 -43.46
C LYS A 231 24.24 -14.74 -43.95
N GLU A 232 23.07 -15.27 -43.62
CA GLU A 232 21.79 -14.63 -43.96
C GLU A 232 21.56 -13.32 -43.20
N LEU A 233 22.04 -13.24 -41.94
CA LEU A 233 21.95 -12.05 -41.12
C LEU A 233 22.89 -10.94 -41.61
N GLU A 234 24.09 -11.31 -42.08
CA GLU A 234 25.03 -10.37 -42.67
C GLU A 234 24.45 -9.68 -43.92
N VAL A 235 23.79 -10.43 -44.79
CA VAL A 235 23.17 -9.91 -46.02
C VAL A 235 22.05 -8.91 -45.69
N LYS A 236 21.25 -9.18 -44.66
CA LYS A 236 20.11 -8.32 -44.27
C LYS A 236 20.50 -7.12 -43.42
N TYR A 237 21.46 -7.26 -42.49
CA TYR A 237 21.82 -6.25 -41.50
C TYR A 237 23.34 -6.05 -41.38
N LYS A 238 24.03 -5.86 -42.51
CA LYS A 238 25.50 -5.76 -42.60
C LYS A 238 26.16 -4.94 -41.49
N LYS A 239 25.69 -3.71 -41.24
CA LYS A 239 26.27 -2.81 -40.21
C LYS A 239 26.12 -3.33 -38.78
N LEU A 240 24.95 -3.89 -38.44
CA LEU A 240 24.66 -4.45 -37.13
C LEU A 240 25.47 -5.74 -36.91
N TYR A 241 25.50 -6.61 -37.93
CA TYR A 241 26.25 -7.86 -37.91
C TYR A 241 27.75 -7.64 -37.66
N HIS A 242 28.37 -6.71 -38.39
CA HIS A 242 29.80 -6.40 -38.20
C HIS A 242 30.11 -5.85 -36.80
N LYS A 243 29.17 -5.11 -36.18
CA LYS A 243 29.32 -4.63 -34.80
C LYS A 243 29.13 -5.74 -33.77
N MET A 244 28.24 -6.70 -34.01
CA MET A 244 28.09 -7.89 -33.16
C MET A 244 29.37 -8.74 -33.19
N VAL A 245 29.93 -8.97 -34.39
CA VAL A 245 31.22 -9.68 -34.57
C VAL A 245 32.35 -8.92 -33.86
N LYS A 246 32.39 -7.59 -33.98
CA LYS A 246 33.36 -6.76 -33.28
C LYS A 246 33.23 -6.85 -31.75
N ALA A 247 32.01 -6.90 -31.21
CA ALA A 247 31.77 -7.07 -29.78
C ALA A 247 32.28 -8.44 -29.27
N VAL A 248 32.17 -9.50 -30.08
CA VAL A 248 32.78 -10.81 -29.78
C VAL A 248 34.30 -10.70 -29.77
N ALA A 249 34.89 -10.05 -30.78
CA ALA A 249 36.33 -9.85 -30.90
C ALA A 249 36.92 -9.02 -29.73
N ASP A 250 36.23 -7.94 -29.33
CA ASP A 250 36.64 -7.10 -28.21
C ASP A 250 36.56 -7.83 -26.86
N ASN A 251 35.57 -8.71 -26.68
CA ASN A 251 35.49 -9.60 -25.52
C ASN A 251 36.64 -10.63 -25.51
N PHE A 252 36.99 -11.20 -26.66
CA PHE A 252 38.11 -12.14 -26.77
C PHE A 252 39.44 -11.45 -26.41
N ARG A 253 39.63 -10.20 -26.85
CA ARG A 253 40.78 -9.36 -26.44
C ARG A 253 40.77 -9.06 -24.94
N LEU A 254 39.62 -8.68 -24.38
CA LEU A 254 39.50 -8.32 -22.96
C LEU A 254 39.84 -9.49 -22.02
N TYR A 255 39.44 -10.70 -22.38
CA TYR A 255 39.70 -11.91 -21.59
C TYR A 255 41.01 -12.63 -21.95
N GLY A 256 41.80 -12.08 -22.90
CA GLY A 256 43.09 -12.63 -23.30
C GLY A 256 42.97 -14.00 -23.98
N ILE A 257 41.95 -14.18 -24.82
CA ILE A 257 41.73 -15.39 -25.62
C ILE A 257 42.39 -15.17 -26.98
N GLU A 258 43.49 -15.88 -27.24
CA GLU A 258 44.26 -15.77 -28.48
C GLU A 258 43.80 -16.83 -29.51
N LEU A 259 43.61 -16.39 -30.76
CA LEU A 259 43.32 -17.23 -31.92
C LEU A 259 44.48 -17.10 -32.90
N SER A 260 44.94 -18.22 -33.47
CA SER A 260 45.98 -18.23 -34.49
C SER A 260 45.37 -17.90 -35.86
N LEU A 261 45.70 -16.71 -36.36
CA LEU A 261 45.08 -16.12 -37.56
C LEU A 261 45.87 -16.49 -38.84
N PRO A 262 45.19 -16.69 -39.98
CA PRO A 262 45.83 -16.75 -41.30
C PRO A 262 46.60 -15.45 -41.63
N GLU A 263 47.70 -15.56 -42.38
CA GLU A 263 48.55 -14.40 -42.73
C GLU A 263 47.76 -13.24 -43.36
N GLY A 264 47.82 -12.07 -42.73
CA GLY A 264 47.21 -10.82 -43.24
C GLY A 264 45.77 -10.53 -42.82
N MET A 265 45.11 -11.38 -42.01
CA MET A 265 43.76 -11.11 -41.49
C MET A 265 43.77 -10.50 -40.08
N THR A 266 42.79 -9.63 -39.81
CA THR A 266 42.49 -9.16 -38.45
C THR A 266 41.54 -10.15 -37.73
N LEU A 267 41.55 -10.16 -36.39
CA LEU A 267 40.68 -11.02 -35.56
C LEU A 267 39.19 -10.90 -35.96
N ASP A 268 38.73 -9.67 -36.22
CA ASP A 268 37.36 -9.37 -36.63
C ASP A 268 37.02 -10.02 -37.99
N GLN A 269 37.97 -10.03 -38.93
CA GLN A 269 37.81 -10.65 -40.26
C GLN A 269 37.85 -12.18 -40.21
N ALA A 270 38.70 -12.75 -39.36
CA ALA A 270 38.78 -14.19 -39.18
C ALA A 270 37.53 -14.74 -38.49
N LEU A 271 37.03 -14.05 -37.45
CA LEU A 271 35.76 -14.40 -36.80
C LEU A 271 34.57 -14.26 -37.75
N LEU A 272 34.55 -13.21 -38.59
CA LEU A 272 33.54 -13.04 -39.64
C LEU A 272 33.52 -14.25 -40.59
N GLY A 273 34.69 -14.71 -41.04
CA GLY A 273 34.82 -15.89 -41.88
C GLY A 273 34.38 -17.19 -41.19
N VAL A 274 34.61 -17.32 -39.87
CA VAL A 274 34.14 -18.47 -39.08
C VAL A 274 32.61 -18.46 -38.91
N PHE A 275 32.00 -17.31 -38.59
CA PHE A 275 30.53 -17.19 -38.48
C PHE A 275 29.80 -17.42 -39.82
N ASN A 276 30.42 -17.05 -40.94
CA ASN A 276 29.87 -17.22 -42.28
C ASN A 276 30.14 -18.60 -42.89
N GLU A 277 30.76 -19.52 -42.14
CA GLU A 277 31.13 -20.87 -42.58
C GLU A 277 32.17 -20.90 -43.73
N GLU A 278 32.96 -19.84 -43.86
CA GLU A 278 34.04 -19.72 -44.87
C GLU A 278 35.40 -20.14 -44.33
N LEU A 279 35.58 -20.15 -43.00
CA LEU A 279 36.80 -20.56 -42.30
C LEU A 279 36.46 -21.56 -41.18
N TYR A 280 37.36 -22.52 -40.97
CA TYR A 280 37.25 -23.60 -39.99
C TYR A 280 38.08 -23.30 -38.74
N LEU A 281 37.52 -23.44 -37.55
CA LEU A 281 38.20 -23.20 -36.27
C LEU A 281 38.49 -24.54 -35.57
N ASP A 282 39.76 -24.80 -35.27
CA ASP A 282 40.18 -25.91 -34.39
C ASP A 282 39.89 -25.54 -32.92
N VAL A 283 38.96 -26.29 -32.30
CA VAL A 283 38.51 -26.08 -30.92
C VAL A 283 39.60 -26.33 -29.88
N GLN A 284 40.61 -27.16 -30.19
CA GLN A 284 41.65 -27.56 -29.24
C GLN A 284 42.86 -26.63 -29.25
N ASN A 285 43.24 -26.14 -30.43
CA ASN A 285 44.46 -25.36 -30.65
C ASN A 285 44.20 -23.89 -31.02
N GLY A 286 42.96 -23.51 -31.35
CA GLY A 286 42.58 -22.14 -31.69
C GLY A 286 43.07 -21.67 -33.05
N GLU A 287 43.48 -22.58 -33.93
CA GLU A 287 43.88 -22.28 -35.31
C GLU A 287 42.69 -22.15 -36.24
N ILE A 288 42.65 -21.06 -37.01
CA ILE A 288 41.66 -20.84 -38.07
C ILE A 288 42.27 -21.21 -39.42
N ARG A 289 41.64 -22.14 -40.15
CA ARG A 289 42.11 -22.67 -41.44
C ARG A 289 41.07 -22.50 -42.54
N SER A 290 41.54 -22.49 -43.79
CA SER A 290 40.69 -22.43 -44.99
C SER A 290 40.27 -23.81 -45.51
N GLN A 291 40.76 -24.90 -44.90
CA GLN A 291 40.46 -26.29 -45.26
C GLN A 291 39.88 -27.03 -44.05
N ASP A 292 38.94 -27.93 -44.33
CA ASP A 292 38.29 -28.78 -43.33
C ASP A 292 39.28 -29.77 -42.68
N CYS A 293 39.13 -30.03 -41.38
CA CYS A 293 40.04 -30.85 -40.58
C CYS A 293 39.30 -31.62 -39.47
N GLU A 294 39.85 -32.76 -39.07
CA GLU A 294 39.30 -33.55 -37.95
C GLU A 294 39.32 -32.73 -36.65
N GLY A 295 38.13 -32.47 -36.08
CA GLY A 295 37.96 -31.66 -34.86
C GLY A 295 37.73 -30.17 -35.09
N CYS A 296 37.70 -29.72 -36.34
CA CYS A 296 37.43 -28.33 -36.71
C CYS A 296 35.92 -28.10 -36.86
N LEU A 297 35.42 -26.97 -36.33
CA LEU A 297 34.02 -26.57 -36.41
C LEU A 297 33.88 -25.22 -37.10
N THR A 298 32.70 -24.96 -37.66
CA THR A 298 32.32 -23.69 -38.29
C THR A 298 31.09 -23.08 -37.61
N GLY A 299 30.84 -21.80 -37.88
CA GLY A 299 29.70 -21.07 -37.36
C GLY A 299 29.77 -20.78 -35.86
N ASN A 300 28.61 -20.45 -35.31
CA ASN A 300 28.39 -19.94 -33.95
C ASN A 300 28.80 -21.00 -32.91
N ARG A 301 28.59 -22.28 -33.27
CA ARG A 301 28.93 -23.44 -32.45
C ARG A 301 30.42 -23.57 -32.22
N ALA A 302 31.25 -23.31 -33.24
CA ALA A 302 32.70 -23.37 -33.13
C ALA A 302 33.24 -22.39 -32.08
N ILE A 303 32.71 -21.18 -32.06
CA ILE A 303 33.13 -20.10 -31.15
C ILE A 303 32.66 -20.39 -29.72
N ARG A 304 31.43 -20.92 -29.54
CA ARG A 304 30.93 -21.32 -28.21
C ARG A 304 31.75 -22.48 -27.63
N GLU A 305 31.99 -23.53 -28.41
CA GLU A 305 32.77 -24.70 -27.95
C GLU A 305 34.24 -24.33 -27.65
N PHE A 306 34.87 -23.49 -28.47
CA PHE A 306 36.23 -22.99 -28.21
C PHE A 306 36.31 -22.16 -26.92
N TYR A 307 35.33 -21.27 -26.69
CA TYR A 307 35.30 -20.45 -25.48
C TYR A 307 35.11 -21.30 -24.22
N GLU A 308 34.22 -22.29 -24.25
CA GLU A 308 34.01 -23.22 -23.14
C GLU A 308 35.24 -24.09 -22.87
N TYR A 309 35.93 -24.52 -23.93
CA TYR A 309 37.20 -25.25 -23.80
C TYR A 309 38.29 -24.39 -23.14
N GLN A 310 38.45 -23.12 -23.53
CA GLN A 310 39.40 -22.21 -22.87
C GLN A 310 39.03 -21.96 -21.40
N ARG A 311 37.74 -21.82 -21.09
CA ARG A 311 37.26 -21.69 -19.71
C ARG A 311 37.53 -22.93 -18.86
N SER A 312 37.49 -24.13 -19.45
CA SER A 312 37.85 -25.36 -18.72
C SER A 312 39.31 -25.36 -18.23
N LYS A 313 40.20 -24.67 -18.97
CA LYS A 313 41.62 -24.48 -18.61
C LYS A 313 41.85 -23.27 -17.71
N ARG A 314 41.05 -22.21 -17.86
CA ARG A 314 41.17 -20.92 -17.16
C ARG A 314 39.86 -20.50 -16.49
N LYS A 315 39.79 -20.69 -15.16
CA LYS A 315 38.58 -20.39 -14.35
C LYS A 315 38.31 -18.89 -14.14
N ASP A 316 39.25 -18.02 -14.53
CA ASP A 316 39.15 -16.56 -14.50
C ASP A 316 38.31 -15.96 -15.63
N ILE A 317 37.99 -16.76 -16.67
CA ILE A 317 37.14 -16.36 -17.79
C ILE A 317 35.65 -16.50 -17.39
N PRO A 318 34.80 -15.48 -17.62
CA PRO A 318 33.39 -15.52 -17.26
C PRO A 318 32.58 -16.54 -18.06
N VAL A 319 31.34 -16.80 -17.63
CA VAL A 319 30.39 -17.67 -18.36
C VAL A 319 30.08 -17.04 -19.72
N PHE A 320 29.93 -17.87 -20.76
CA PHE A 320 29.61 -17.43 -22.12
C PHE A 320 28.32 -16.58 -22.19
N GLU A 321 27.37 -16.82 -21.29
CA GLU A 321 26.16 -16.00 -21.11
C GLU A 321 26.44 -14.50 -20.96
N LYS A 322 27.62 -14.12 -20.41
CA LYS A 322 28.04 -12.73 -20.29
C LYS A 322 28.36 -12.10 -21.65
N ILE A 323 28.95 -12.86 -22.57
CA ILE A 323 29.19 -12.41 -23.96
C ILE A 323 27.86 -12.29 -24.70
N GLU A 324 26.93 -13.20 -24.46
CA GLU A 324 25.58 -13.09 -25.02
C GLU A 324 24.84 -11.85 -24.51
N GLU A 325 25.01 -11.52 -23.24
CA GLU A 325 24.48 -10.30 -22.63
C GLU A 325 25.12 -9.04 -23.24
N ASP A 326 26.43 -9.02 -23.46
CA ASP A 326 27.15 -7.91 -24.08
C ASP A 326 26.79 -7.70 -25.56
N ILE A 327 26.59 -8.78 -26.31
CA ILE A 327 26.08 -8.74 -27.69
C ILE A 327 24.65 -8.20 -27.70
N ARG A 328 23.79 -8.69 -26.80
CA ARG A 328 22.42 -8.19 -26.63
C ARG A 328 22.42 -6.71 -26.28
N ASN A 329 23.32 -6.26 -25.39
CA ASN A 329 23.51 -4.86 -25.04
C ASN A 329 23.99 -4.02 -26.22
N THR A 330 24.86 -4.56 -27.08
CA THR A 330 25.32 -3.89 -28.31
C THR A 330 24.20 -3.72 -29.32
N VAL A 331 23.37 -4.75 -29.51
CA VAL A 331 22.13 -4.68 -30.32
C VAL A 331 21.19 -3.61 -29.76
N LEU A 332 21.00 -3.57 -28.43
CA LEU A 332 20.15 -2.57 -27.76
C LEU A 332 20.71 -1.14 -27.84
N ARG A 333 22.03 -0.95 -27.92
CA ARG A 333 22.68 0.37 -28.02
C ARG A 333 22.61 0.97 -29.43
N GLU A 334 22.80 0.15 -30.46
CA GLU A 334 22.72 0.58 -31.87
C GLU A 334 21.32 1.06 -32.27
N LEU A 335 20.33 0.52 -31.59
CA LEU A 335 18.95 0.61 -31.97
C LEU A 335 18.17 1.51 -31.00
N SER A 336 17.40 2.46 -31.52
CA SER A 336 16.70 3.42 -30.68
C SER A 336 15.56 2.75 -29.88
N GLU A 337 15.72 2.64 -28.55
CA GLU A 337 14.69 2.08 -27.66
C GLU A 337 13.29 2.68 -27.86
N SER A 338 13.22 3.99 -28.14
CA SER A 338 11.97 4.72 -28.34
C SER A 338 11.20 4.25 -29.58
N LYS A 339 11.91 3.90 -30.66
CA LYS A 339 11.35 3.41 -31.93
C LYS A 339 10.72 2.04 -31.77
N ILE A 340 11.40 1.13 -31.07
CA ILE A 340 10.90 -0.21 -30.73
C ILE A 340 9.66 -0.12 -29.88
N LYS A 341 9.74 0.69 -28.81
CA LYS A 341 8.61 0.89 -27.91
C LYS A 341 7.41 1.40 -28.71
N LYS A 342 7.60 2.18 -29.79
CA LYS A 342 6.53 2.55 -30.74
C LYS A 342 6.06 1.33 -31.54
N GLN A 343 6.91 0.64 -32.30
CA GLN A 343 6.54 -0.50 -33.15
C GLN A 343 5.90 -1.66 -32.37
N LEU A 344 6.46 -2.04 -31.21
CA LEU A 344 5.88 -3.05 -30.31
C LEU A 344 4.48 -2.66 -29.81
N ARG A 345 4.25 -1.36 -29.55
CA ARG A 345 2.91 -0.87 -29.17
C ARG A 345 1.93 -1.03 -30.32
N VAL A 346 2.34 -0.73 -31.56
CA VAL A 346 1.52 -0.95 -32.76
C VAL A 346 1.26 -2.44 -32.96
N LEU A 347 2.29 -3.28 -32.92
CA LEU A 347 2.18 -4.73 -33.11
C LEU A 347 1.23 -5.36 -32.10
N LYS A 348 1.38 -5.05 -30.81
CA LYS A 348 0.45 -5.52 -29.76
C LYS A 348 -0.98 -5.09 -30.02
N LEU A 349 -1.20 -3.88 -30.53
CA LEU A 349 -2.52 -3.36 -30.85
C LEU A 349 -3.13 -4.11 -32.05
N VAL A 350 -2.38 -4.28 -33.14
CA VAL A 350 -2.80 -5.02 -34.34
C VAL A 350 -3.12 -6.48 -34.00
N GLU A 351 -2.26 -7.16 -33.25
CA GLU A 351 -2.51 -8.54 -32.80
C GLU A 351 -3.74 -8.64 -31.88
N SER A 352 -3.99 -7.62 -31.06
CA SER A 352 -5.20 -7.56 -30.24
C SER A 352 -6.47 -7.44 -31.09
N PHE A 353 -6.44 -6.67 -32.19
CA PHE A 353 -7.55 -6.61 -33.13
C PHE A 353 -7.79 -7.97 -33.81
N ILE A 354 -6.73 -8.62 -34.31
CA ILE A 354 -6.81 -9.95 -34.93
C ILE A 354 -7.40 -10.98 -33.95
N LYS A 355 -6.88 -11.04 -32.72
CA LYS A 355 -7.35 -11.98 -31.69
C LYS A 355 -8.78 -11.70 -31.23
N SER A 356 -9.18 -10.43 -31.18
CA SER A 356 -10.51 -10.04 -30.70
C SER A 356 -11.61 -10.21 -31.75
N GLY A 357 -11.26 -10.20 -33.04
CA GLY A 357 -12.20 -10.20 -34.17
C GLY A 357 -12.89 -8.84 -34.39
N ASN A 358 -12.49 -7.79 -33.66
CA ASN A 358 -13.01 -6.45 -33.88
C ASN A 358 -12.42 -5.85 -35.15
N LYS A 359 -13.18 -5.01 -35.84
CA LYS A 359 -12.67 -4.26 -36.98
C LYS A 359 -12.26 -2.82 -36.59
N PRO A 360 -11.16 -2.26 -37.12
CA PRO A 360 -10.67 -0.93 -36.73
C PRO A 360 -11.64 0.22 -37.01
N GLU A 361 -12.44 0.11 -38.09
CA GLU A 361 -13.41 1.13 -38.49
C GLU A 361 -14.55 1.31 -37.49
N TRP A 362 -14.82 0.34 -36.60
CA TRP A 362 -15.83 0.47 -35.53
C TRP A 362 -15.45 1.52 -34.47
N MET A 363 -14.22 2.05 -34.49
CA MET A 363 -13.86 3.24 -33.70
C MET A 363 -14.49 4.54 -34.21
N VAL A 364 -15.01 4.53 -35.45
CA VAL A 364 -15.75 5.63 -36.06
C VAL A 364 -17.24 5.27 -36.08
N LEU A 365 -18.03 6.05 -35.36
CA LEU A 365 -19.47 5.83 -35.17
C LEU A 365 -20.26 6.39 -36.36
N GLU A 366 -21.11 5.55 -36.94
CA GLU A 366 -22.17 5.96 -37.88
C GLU A 366 -23.53 5.97 -37.20
N VAL A 367 -23.70 5.07 -36.23
CA VAL A 367 -24.92 4.90 -35.47
C VAL A 367 -24.60 5.15 -34.00
N LEU A 368 -25.34 6.06 -33.37
CA LEU A 368 -25.20 6.37 -31.95
C LEU A 368 -26.34 5.73 -31.14
N PRO A 369 -26.08 4.84 -30.18
CA PRO A 369 -27.12 4.29 -29.32
C PRO A 369 -27.66 5.35 -28.35
N VAL A 370 -28.97 5.32 -28.16
CA VAL A 370 -29.70 6.16 -27.20
C VAL A 370 -30.06 5.34 -25.98
N LEU A 371 -29.59 5.79 -24.82
CA LEU A 371 -29.83 5.12 -23.54
C LEU A 371 -31.35 5.04 -23.23
N PRO A 372 -31.82 3.95 -22.61
CA PRO A 372 -33.21 3.81 -22.16
C PRO A 372 -33.68 4.98 -21.26
N PRO A 373 -34.92 5.48 -21.39
CA PRO A 373 -35.43 6.65 -20.65
C PRO A 373 -35.37 6.53 -19.12
N GLU A 374 -35.60 5.35 -18.55
CA GLU A 374 -35.56 5.15 -17.09
C GLU A 374 -34.14 5.34 -16.51
N LEU A 375 -33.10 5.20 -17.32
CA LEU A 375 -31.71 5.48 -16.93
C LEU A 375 -31.37 6.98 -17.02
N ARG A 376 -32.24 7.77 -17.66
CA ARG A 376 -32.15 9.23 -17.81
C ARG A 376 -33.50 9.90 -17.51
N PRO A 377 -34.03 9.72 -16.28
CA PRO A 377 -35.42 10.02 -15.97
C PRO A 377 -35.71 11.52 -16.06
N LEU A 378 -36.99 11.81 -16.28
CA LEU A 378 -37.58 13.13 -16.19
C LEU A 378 -38.64 13.05 -15.09
N VAL A 379 -38.33 13.63 -13.94
CA VAL A 379 -39.16 13.52 -12.73
C VAL A 379 -39.94 14.82 -12.54
N ALA A 380 -41.26 14.70 -12.43
CA ALA A 380 -42.10 15.83 -12.05
C ALA A 380 -41.88 16.15 -10.57
N LEU A 381 -41.59 17.41 -10.27
CA LEU A 381 -41.53 17.94 -8.92
C LEU A 381 -42.85 18.67 -8.60
N ASP A 382 -43.14 18.81 -7.31
CA ASP A 382 -44.28 19.59 -6.84
C ASP A 382 -44.17 21.04 -7.37
N GLY A 383 -45.27 21.56 -7.91
CA GLY A 383 -45.31 22.89 -8.56
C GLY A 383 -45.10 22.90 -10.08
N GLY A 384 -45.24 21.75 -10.77
CA GLY A 384 -45.24 21.67 -12.24
C GLY A 384 -43.87 21.84 -12.90
N ARG A 385 -42.79 21.82 -12.11
CA ARG A 385 -41.40 21.82 -12.59
C ARG A 385 -40.95 20.39 -12.89
N PHE A 386 -40.03 20.24 -13.83
CA PHE A 386 -39.44 18.95 -14.17
C PHE A 386 -37.95 18.95 -13.88
N ALA A 387 -37.47 17.95 -13.15
CA ALA A 387 -36.06 17.66 -13.03
C ALA A 387 -35.65 16.76 -14.21
N THR A 388 -34.76 17.28 -15.07
CA THR A 388 -34.26 16.56 -16.24
C THR A 388 -32.84 16.10 -16.03
N SER A 389 -32.52 14.85 -16.40
CA SER A 389 -31.14 14.38 -16.46
C SER A 389 -30.31 15.16 -17.50
N ASP A 390 -29.07 15.51 -17.14
CA ASP A 390 -28.10 16.22 -18.00
C ASP A 390 -27.86 15.49 -19.35
N LEU A 391 -28.00 14.15 -19.38
CA LEU A 391 -27.83 13.37 -20.61
C LEU A 391 -28.89 13.72 -21.67
N ASN A 392 -30.12 14.04 -21.25
CA ASN A 392 -31.18 14.42 -22.18
C ASN A 392 -30.84 15.72 -22.93
N ASP A 393 -30.15 16.65 -22.26
CA ASP A 393 -29.69 17.90 -22.89
C ASP A 393 -28.60 17.66 -23.92
N LEU A 394 -27.67 16.73 -23.66
CA LEU A 394 -26.63 16.34 -24.60
C LEU A 394 -27.23 15.61 -25.83
N TYR A 395 -28.12 14.64 -25.62
CA TYR A 395 -28.82 13.96 -26.71
C TYR A 395 -29.64 14.94 -27.57
N ARG A 396 -30.35 15.88 -26.95
CA ARG A 396 -31.10 16.92 -27.66
C ARG A 396 -30.20 17.77 -28.57
N ARG A 397 -29.02 18.16 -28.08
CA ARG A 397 -28.04 18.90 -28.88
C ARG A 397 -27.56 18.09 -30.08
N ILE A 398 -27.27 16.79 -29.90
CA ILE A 398 -26.85 15.90 -31.00
C ILE A 398 -27.94 15.81 -32.06
N ILE A 399 -29.19 15.53 -31.67
CA ILE A 399 -30.30 15.39 -32.61
C ILE A 399 -30.50 16.68 -33.40
N ASN A 400 -30.45 17.84 -32.74
CA ASN A 400 -30.58 19.14 -33.40
C ASN A 400 -29.46 19.39 -34.43
N ARG A 401 -28.20 19.12 -34.06
CA ARG A 401 -27.04 19.27 -34.95
C ARG A 401 -27.10 18.29 -36.12
N ASN A 402 -27.43 17.04 -35.84
CA ASN A 402 -27.56 15.99 -36.84
C ASN A 402 -28.66 16.30 -37.86
N ASN A 403 -29.85 16.69 -37.41
CA ASN A 403 -30.96 17.08 -38.29
C ASN A 403 -30.64 18.33 -39.11
N ARG A 404 -29.91 19.30 -38.52
CA ARG A 404 -29.43 20.48 -39.25
C ARG A 404 -28.43 20.09 -40.34
N LEU A 405 -27.48 19.20 -40.04
CA LEU A 405 -26.52 18.69 -41.01
C LEU A 405 -27.20 17.93 -42.15
N LYS A 406 -28.17 17.05 -41.86
CA LYS A 406 -28.98 16.36 -42.91
C LYS A 406 -29.63 17.37 -43.87
N ARG A 407 -30.28 18.40 -43.32
CA ARG A 407 -30.90 19.47 -44.14
C ARG A 407 -29.89 20.27 -44.95
N LEU A 408 -28.71 20.54 -44.40
CA LEU A 408 -27.66 21.28 -45.12
C LEU A 408 -27.09 20.48 -46.30
N ILE A 409 -26.98 19.16 -46.14
CA ILE A 409 -26.58 18.24 -47.21
C ILE A 409 -27.69 18.16 -48.27
N GLU A 410 -28.95 18.03 -47.86
CA GLU A 410 -30.11 18.02 -48.79
C GLU A 410 -30.25 19.33 -49.61
N LEU A 411 -29.77 20.45 -49.06
CA LEU A 411 -29.81 21.76 -49.71
C LEU A 411 -28.53 22.11 -50.49
N ASP A 412 -27.57 21.18 -50.61
CA ASP A 412 -26.26 21.38 -51.24
C ASP A 412 -25.56 22.68 -50.76
N ALA A 413 -25.58 22.92 -49.45
CA ALA A 413 -24.96 24.11 -48.86
C ALA A 413 -23.43 24.14 -49.08
N PRO A 414 -22.79 25.33 -49.09
CA PRO A 414 -21.34 25.45 -49.26
C PRO A 414 -20.54 24.58 -48.28
N GLU A 415 -19.45 23.98 -48.74
CA GLU A 415 -18.64 23.03 -47.96
C GLU A 415 -18.18 23.57 -46.61
N ILE A 416 -17.83 24.86 -46.52
CA ILE A 416 -17.40 25.50 -45.27
C ILE A 416 -18.46 25.35 -44.17
N ILE A 417 -19.74 25.51 -44.53
CA ILE A 417 -20.86 25.39 -43.58
C ILE A 417 -21.04 23.93 -43.18
N ILE A 418 -20.92 23.00 -44.13
CA ILE A 418 -21.01 21.56 -43.87
C ILE A 418 -19.88 21.09 -42.96
N ARG A 419 -18.62 21.46 -43.26
CA ARG A 419 -17.43 21.17 -42.44
C ARG A 419 -17.60 21.69 -41.02
N ASN A 420 -18.09 22.92 -40.86
CA ASN A 420 -18.35 23.48 -39.54
C ASN A 420 -19.44 22.72 -38.78
N GLU A 421 -20.55 22.33 -39.43
CA GLU A 421 -21.61 21.57 -38.74
C GLU A 421 -21.18 20.11 -38.43
N LYS A 422 -20.38 19.46 -39.30
CA LYS A 422 -19.71 18.17 -39.01
C LYS A 422 -18.80 18.30 -37.78
N ARG A 423 -17.99 19.37 -37.69
CA ARG A 423 -17.16 19.68 -36.53
C ARG A 423 -17.97 19.85 -35.26
N MET A 424 -19.06 20.63 -35.31
CA MET A 424 -19.95 20.83 -34.16
C MET A 424 -20.63 19.52 -33.73
N LEU A 425 -21.02 18.65 -34.67
CA LEU A 425 -21.58 17.34 -34.35
C LEU A 425 -20.56 16.47 -33.60
N GLN A 426 -19.31 16.42 -34.08
CA GLN A 426 -18.21 15.73 -33.41
C GLN A 426 -17.99 16.23 -31.99
N GLU A 427 -17.99 17.55 -31.75
CA GLU A 427 -17.82 18.14 -30.41
C GLU A 427 -18.94 17.74 -29.44
N VAL A 428 -20.19 17.74 -29.89
CA VAL A 428 -21.33 17.40 -29.03
C VAL A 428 -21.37 15.91 -28.72
N VAL A 429 -21.04 15.04 -29.68
CA VAL A 429 -20.91 13.58 -29.44
C VAL A 429 -19.76 13.31 -28.47
N ASN A 430 -18.63 14.01 -28.62
CA ASN A 430 -17.52 13.94 -27.68
C ASN A 430 -17.97 14.31 -26.26
N ALA A 431 -18.77 15.37 -26.10
CA ALA A 431 -19.29 15.79 -24.82
C ALA A 431 -20.32 14.82 -24.21
N LEU A 432 -21.12 14.12 -25.03
CA LEU A 432 -22.00 13.05 -24.55
C LEU A 432 -21.20 11.90 -23.94
N ILE A 433 -20.14 11.47 -24.63
CA ILE A 433 -19.32 10.33 -24.20
C ILE A 433 -18.46 10.73 -22.99
N ASP A 434 -17.68 11.82 -23.10
CA ASP A 434 -16.75 12.27 -22.06
C ASP A 434 -16.56 13.80 -22.10
N ASN A 435 -17.40 14.52 -21.34
CA ASN A 435 -17.39 15.99 -21.31
C ASN A 435 -16.10 16.51 -20.65
N GLY A 436 -15.27 17.20 -21.43
CA GLY A 436 -14.00 17.78 -20.99
C GLY A 436 -12.74 17.19 -21.65
N LYS A 437 -12.78 15.96 -22.19
CA LYS A 437 -11.64 15.42 -22.96
C LYS A 437 -11.41 16.13 -24.30
N GLY A 438 -12.47 16.71 -24.87
CA GLY A 438 -12.42 17.47 -26.12
C GLY A 438 -11.96 18.93 -25.95
N GLY A 439 -11.40 19.30 -24.79
CA GLY A 439 -10.98 20.66 -24.47
C GLY A 439 -12.12 21.54 -23.96
N ARG A 440 -13.12 21.83 -24.79
CA ARG A 440 -14.26 22.69 -24.40
C ARG A 440 -15.32 21.90 -23.63
N VAL A 441 -15.58 22.31 -22.40
CA VAL A 441 -16.61 21.72 -21.54
C VAL A 441 -17.96 22.37 -21.83
N ILE A 442 -18.98 21.55 -22.12
CA ILE A 442 -20.35 22.05 -22.26
C ILE A 442 -20.95 22.27 -20.86
N THR A 443 -21.35 23.50 -20.58
CA THR A 443 -21.95 23.91 -19.29
C THR A 443 -23.40 24.34 -19.45
N GLN A 444 -24.14 24.27 -18.34
CA GLN A 444 -25.48 24.84 -18.16
C GLN A 444 -25.50 25.49 -16.77
N ASN A 445 -25.85 26.77 -16.67
CA ASN A 445 -25.83 27.52 -15.39
C ASN A 445 -24.45 27.47 -14.68
N GLY A 446 -23.35 27.57 -15.42
CA GLY A 446 -21.99 27.53 -14.88
C GLY A 446 -21.49 26.14 -14.45
N ARG A 447 -22.35 25.12 -14.34
CA ARG A 447 -21.94 23.74 -14.05
C ARG A 447 -21.69 22.93 -15.34
N PRO A 448 -20.68 22.05 -15.38
CA PRO A 448 -20.50 21.12 -16.47
C PRO A 448 -21.61 20.07 -16.49
N LEU A 449 -22.13 19.74 -17.68
CA LEU A 449 -23.11 18.67 -17.84
C LEU A 449 -22.45 17.30 -17.62
N LYS A 450 -23.11 16.39 -16.91
CA LYS A 450 -22.61 15.01 -16.72
C LYS A 450 -22.70 14.20 -18.01
N SER A 451 -21.57 13.63 -18.42
CA SER A 451 -21.43 12.72 -19.57
C SER A 451 -21.62 11.25 -19.19
N LEU A 452 -21.74 10.36 -20.17
CA LEU A 452 -21.83 8.90 -19.94
C LEU A 452 -20.62 8.38 -19.15
N ALA A 453 -19.41 8.86 -19.45
CA ALA A 453 -18.21 8.51 -18.70
C ALA A 453 -18.31 8.92 -17.23
N ASP A 454 -18.87 10.09 -16.91
CA ASP A 454 -19.03 10.58 -15.52
C ASP A 454 -19.99 9.73 -14.69
N TYR A 455 -20.96 9.07 -15.32
CA TYR A 455 -21.81 8.09 -14.65
C TYR A 455 -21.08 6.80 -14.29
N LEU A 456 -19.99 6.47 -14.99
CA LEU A 456 -19.19 5.26 -14.73
C LEU A 456 -18.00 5.56 -13.81
N LYS A 457 -17.28 6.66 -14.05
CA LYS A 457 -16.03 7.03 -13.37
C LYS A 457 -16.26 7.86 -12.11
N GLY A 458 -15.23 7.95 -11.28
CA GLY A 458 -15.23 8.80 -10.09
C GLY A 458 -15.95 8.18 -8.88
N LYS A 459 -16.05 8.97 -7.78
CA LYS A 459 -16.64 8.51 -6.51
C LYS A 459 -18.16 8.33 -6.60
N GLN A 460 -18.83 9.19 -7.35
CA GLN A 460 -20.27 9.11 -7.61
C GLN A 460 -20.62 8.17 -8.79
N GLY A 461 -19.62 7.58 -9.44
CA GLY A 461 -19.81 6.65 -10.54
C GLY A 461 -20.43 5.34 -10.07
N ARG A 462 -21.15 4.65 -10.96
CA ARG A 462 -21.90 3.42 -10.67
C ARG A 462 -21.03 2.32 -10.04
N PHE A 463 -19.80 2.13 -10.51
CA PHE A 463 -18.91 1.10 -9.98
C PHE A 463 -18.63 1.28 -8.48
N ARG A 464 -18.37 2.51 -8.03
CA ARG A 464 -18.05 2.77 -6.62
C ARG A 464 -19.27 2.97 -5.75
N GLN A 465 -20.22 3.79 -6.19
CA GLN A 465 -21.35 4.20 -5.34
C GLN A 465 -22.52 3.20 -5.33
N ASN A 466 -22.70 2.42 -6.41
CA ASN A 466 -23.88 1.57 -6.56
C ASN A 466 -23.56 0.08 -6.68
N LEU A 467 -22.36 -0.30 -7.10
CA LEU A 467 -21.96 -1.71 -7.20
C LEU A 467 -21.23 -2.17 -5.93
N LEU A 468 -20.15 -1.46 -5.56
CA LEU A 468 -19.36 -1.76 -4.37
C LEU A 468 -20.04 -1.24 -3.09
N GLY A 469 -20.40 0.04 -3.06
CA GLY A 469 -21.29 0.59 -2.04
C GLY A 469 -22.74 0.35 -2.41
N LYS A 470 -23.55 -0.22 -1.52
CA LYS A 470 -25.00 -0.32 -1.71
C LYS A 470 -25.71 0.03 -0.41
N ARG A 471 -26.86 0.68 -0.53
CA ARG A 471 -27.82 0.72 0.59
C ARG A 471 -28.46 -0.65 0.67
N VAL A 472 -28.51 -1.20 1.87
CA VAL A 472 -28.99 -2.57 2.11
C VAL A 472 -30.19 -2.47 3.04
N ASP A 473 -31.27 -3.17 2.68
CA ASP A 473 -32.44 -3.34 3.55
C ASP A 473 -32.08 -4.23 4.77
N TYR A 474 -32.98 -4.37 5.73
CA TYR A 474 -32.73 -5.16 6.96
C TYR A 474 -31.48 -4.70 7.71
N SER A 475 -31.27 -3.39 7.73
CA SER A 475 -30.19 -2.74 8.45
C SER A 475 -30.71 -1.58 9.28
N GLY A 476 -29.99 -1.26 10.35
CA GLY A 476 -30.29 -0.12 11.20
C GLY A 476 -29.03 0.43 11.86
N ARG A 477 -29.14 1.59 12.51
CA ARG A 477 -28.03 2.23 13.21
C ARG A 477 -28.52 2.84 14.51
N SER A 478 -27.73 2.68 15.58
CA SER A 478 -27.97 3.40 16.83
C SER A 478 -26.65 3.70 17.54
N VAL A 479 -26.73 4.54 18.58
CA VAL A 479 -25.63 4.83 19.50
C VAL A 479 -25.32 3.60 20.33
N ILE A 480 -24.04 3.35 20.58
CA ILE A 480 -23.59 2.25 21.43
C ILE A 480 -23.43 2.68 22.88
N VAL A 481 -23.74 1.76 23.80
CA VAL A 481 -23.52 1.88 25.23
C VAL A 481 -22.85 0.60 25.74
N VAL A 482 -22.21 0.67 26.90
CA VAL A 482 -21.54 -0.47 27.49
C VAL A 482 -22.56 -1.48 28.03
N GLY A 483 -22.38 -2.77 27.72
CA GLY A 483 -23.17 -3.88 28.25
C GLY A 483 -22.29 -4.84 29.05
N PRO A 484 -21.94 -4.53 30.31
CA PRO A 484 -20.99 -5.33 31.08
C PRO A 484 -21.55 -6.70 31.49
N GLU A 485 -22.87 -6.89 31.55
CA GLU A 485 -23.49 -8.18 31.92
C GLU A 485 -23.56 -9.17 30.74
N LEU A 486 -23.36 -8.68 29.51
CA LEU A 486 -23.39 -9.50 28.31
C LEU A 486 -22.22 -10.49 28.29
N LYS A 487 -22.44 -11.65 27.64
CA LYS A 487 -21.34 -12.56 27.28
C LYS A 487 -20.66 -12.10 25.99
N MET A 488 -19.45 -12.59 25.75
CA MET A 488 -18.65 -12.15 24.60
C MET A 488 -19.37 -12.31 23.25
N HIS A 489 -20.16 -13.38 23.07
CA HIS A 489 -20.93 -13.65 21.85
C HIS A 489 -22.25 -12.86 21.75
N GLN A 490 -22.63 -12.08 22.76
CA GLN A 490 -23.93 -11.42 22.83
C GLN A 490 -23.84 -9.91 22.56
N CYS A 491 -24.93 -9.34 22.05
CA CYS A 491 -25.12 -7.89 21.96
C CYS A 491 -26.53 -7.52 22.41
N GLY A 492 -26.71 -6.36 23.05
CA GLY A 492 -28.04 -5.87 23.40
C GLY A 492 -28.68 -5.12 22.23
N LEU A 493 -29.80 -5.62 21.72
CA LEU A 493 -30.55 -5.01 20.63
C LEU A 493 -31.86 -4.39 21.15
N PRO A 494 -32.12 -3.09 20.90
CA PRO A 494 -33.35 -2.45 21.33
C PRO A 494 -34.60 -3.14 20.76
N ARG A 495 -35.61 -3.41 21.60
CA ARG A 495 -36.88 -4.05 21.20
C ARG A 495 -37.53 -3.44 19.97
N ILE A 496 -37.59 -2.11 19.89
CA ILE A 496 -38.20 -1.39 18.75
C ILE A 496 -37.39 -1.60 17.46
N MET A 497 -36.06 -1.59 17.58
CA MET A 497 -35.16 -1.78 16.44
C MET A 497 -35.23 -3.23 15.95
N ALA A 498 -35.19 -4.20 16.86
CA ALA A 498 -35.38 -5.62 16.56
C ALA A 498 -36.72 -5.86 15.85
N LEU A 499 -37.81 -5.28 16.36
CA LEU A 499 -39.13 -5.41 15.73
C LEU A 499 -39.12 -4.96 14.27
N GLU A 500 -38.46 -3.83 13.95
CA GLU A 500 -38.34 -3.32 12.57
C GLU A 500 -37.51 -4.25 11.68
N LEU A 501 -36.36 -4.72 12.19
CA LEU A 501 -35.45 -5.58 11.44
C LEU A 501 -36.04 -6.96 11.16
N PHE A 502 -36.79 -7.52 12.10
CA PHE A 502 -37.34 -8.87 12.03
C PHE A 502 -38.80 -8.93 11.57
N LYS A 503 -39.40 -7.81 11.12
CA LYS A 503 -40.83 -7.72 10.75
C LYS A 503 -41.37 -8.90 9.94
N PRO A 504 -40.73 -9.33 8.83
CA PRO A 504 -41.30 -10.40 8.00
C PRO A 504 -41.36 -11.74 8.75
N PHE A 505 -40.37 -12.03 9.59
CA PHE A 505 -40.32 -13.25 10.39
C PHE A 505 -41.39 -13.22 11.48
N VAL A 506 -41.59 -12.06 12.11
CA VAL A 506 -42.66 -11.86 13.11
C VAL A 506 -44.04 -12.03 12.49
N TYR A 507 -44.29 -11.49 11.27
CA TYR A 507 -45.57 -11.69 10.58
C TYR A 507 -45.88 -13.16 10.34
N ARG A 508 -44.88 -13.92 9.87
CA ARG A 508 -45.01 -15.35 9.65
C ARG A 508 -45.26 -16.10 10.96
N ARG A 509 -44.54 -15.75 12.03
CA ARG A 509 -44.67 -16.40 13.33
C ARG A 509 -46.05 -16.17 13.98
N LEU A 510 -46.60 -14.95 13.84
CA LEU A 510 -47.94 -14.61 14.29
C LEU A 510 -49.03 -15.40 13.54
N GLU A 511 -48.83 -15.67 12.26
CA GLU A 511 -49.71 -16.52 11.45
C GLU A 511 -49.61 -17.99 11.86
N GLU A 512 -48.39 -18.51 12.02
CA GLU A 512 -48.14 -19.90 12.47
C GLU A 512 -48.72 -20.21 13.85
N LYS A 513 -48.66 -19.24 14.78
CA LYS A 513 -49.28 -19.37 16.11
C LYS A 513 -50.79 -19.13 16.12
N GLY A 514 -51.38 -18.69 15.01
CA GLY A 514 -52.82 -18.41 14.92
C GLY A 514 -53.27 -17.09 15.57
N TYR A 515 -52.34 -16.23 16.01
CA TYR A 515 -52.65 -14.89 16.51
C TYR A 515 -53.18 -13.96 15.39
N ALA A 516 -52.78 -14.21 14.14
CA ALA A 516 -53.27 -13.50 12.97
C ALA A 516 -53.73 -14.47 11.87
N THR A 517 -54.88 -14.19 11.27
CA THR A 517 -55.43 -14.99 10.16
C THR A 517 -54.91 -14.57 8.78
N SER A 518 -54.27 -13.39 8.69
CA SER A 518 -53.70 -12.86 7.44
C SER A 518 -52.56 -11.90 7.73
N ILE A 519 -51.65 -11.74 6.76
CA ILE A 519 -50.53 -10.77 6.85
C ILE A 519 -51.03 -9.34 7.15
N LYS A 520 -52.21 -8.96 6.65
CA LYS A 520 -52.78 -7.63 6.92
C LYS A 520 -53.21 -7.48 8.39
N SER A 521 -53.75 -8.54 8.99
CA SER A 521 -54.06 -8.58 10.42
C SER A 521 -52.78 -8.59 11.27
N ALA A 522 -51.78 -9.40 10.89
CA ALA A 522 -50.47 -9.42 11.55
C ALA A 522 -49.79 -8.03 11.51
N LYS A 523 -49.87 -7.34 10.38
CA LYS A 523 -49.35 -5.97 10.22
C LYS A 523 -50.00 -5.00 11.20
N LYS A 524 -51.34 -5.06 11.38
CA LYS A 524 -52.04 -4.24 12.37
C LYS A 524 -51.62 -4.56 13.81
N LEU A 525 -51.43 -5.84 14.15
CA LEU A 525 -50.95 -6.24 15.49
C LEU A 525 -49.55 -5.69 15.79
N VAL A 526 -48.66 -5.76 14.80
CA VAL A 526 -47.29 -5.20 14.90
C VAL A 526 -47.29 -3.68 14.99
N GLU A 527 -48.11 -2.99 14.20
CA GLU A 527 -48.28 -1.53 14.27
C GLU A 527 -48.80 -1.07 15.64
N ASN A 528 -49.73 -1.84 16.22
CA ASN A 528 -50.26 -1.61 17.56
C ASN A 528 -49.35 -2.08 18.70
N LYS A 529 -48.22 -2.75 18.39
CA LYS A 529 -47.27 -3.32 19.37
C LYS A 529 -47.93 -4.19 20.44
N ALA A 530 -48.84 -5.06 20.01
CA ALA A 530 -49.59 -5.95 20.90
C ALA A 530 -48.64 -6.91 21.68
N PRO A 531 -48.99 -7.34 22.92
CA PRO A 531 -48.15 -8.21 23.75
C PRO A 531 -47.63 -9.48 23.05
N GLU A 532 -48.47 -10.10 22.23
CA GLU A 532 -48.20 -11.34 21.47
C GLU A 532 -47.05 -11.15 20.46
N VAL A 533 -46.85 -9.92 19.99
CA VAL A 533 -45.77 -9.55 19.08
C VAL A 533 -44.41 -9.69 19.76
N TRP A 534 -44.32 -9.32 21.04
CA TRP A 534 -43.07 -9.39 21.80
C TRP A 534 -42.65 -10.84 22.09
N GLU A 535 -43.62 -11.69 22.41
CA GLU A 535 -43.41 -13.14 22.56
C GLU A 535 -42.88 -13.76 21.26
N CYS A 536 -43.50 -13.42 20.12
CA CYS A 536 -43.05 -13.91 18.82
C CYS A 536 -41.68 -13.34 18.42
N LEU A 537 -41.38 -12.10 18.80
CA LEU A 537 -40.08 -11.49 18.54
C LEU A 537 -38.96 -12.19 19.31
N GLU A 538 -39.16 -12.49 20.60
CA GLU A 538 -38.17 -13.24 21.40
C GLU A 538 -37.83 -14.60 20.80
N GLU A 539 -38.83 -15.34 20.32
CA GLU A 539 -38.60 -16.63 19.66
C GLU A 539 -37.82 -16.49 18.34
N VAL A 540 -38.15 -15.48 17.52
CA VAL A 540 -37.52 -15.26 16.22
C VAL A 540 -36.06 -14.82 16.36
N VAL A 541 -35.78 -14.05 17.40
CA VAL A 541 -34.45 -13.46 17.68
C VAL A 541 -33.50 -14.51 18.26
N LYS A 542 -34.03 -15.52 18.95
CA LYS A 542 -33.25 -16.63 19.50
C LYS A 542 -32.57 -17.43 18.38
N GLN A 543 -31.27 -17.70 18.54
CA GLN A 543 -30.42 -18.40 17.56
C GLN A 543 -30.37 -17.73 16.17
N HIS A 544 -30.60 -16.41 16.12
CA HIS A 544 -30.47 -15.62 14.89
C HIS A 544 -29.36 -14.58 15.04
N PRO A 545 -28.18 -14.78 14.43
CA PRO A 545 -27.04 -13.90 14.64
C PRO A 545 -27.30 -12.56 13.94
N VAL A 546 -26.80 -11.48 14.51
CA VAL A 546 -26.79 -10.15 13.89
C VAL A 546 -25.36 -9.69 13.68
N LEU A 547 -25.10 -8.99 12.59
CA LEU A 547 -23.79 -8.43 12.31
C LEU A 547 -23.73 -6.98 12.80
N LEU A 548 -22.78 -6.70 13.69
CA LEU A 548 -22.46 -5.34 14.11
C LEU A 548 -21.28 -4.82 13.30
N ASN A 549 -21.38 -3.58 12.82
CA ASN A 549 -20.34 -2.91 12.04
C ASN A 549 -20.10 -1.49 12.56
N ARG A 550 -18.84 -1.13 12.76
CA ARG A 550 -18.42 0.26 13.03
C ARG A 550 -17.69 0.83 11.82
N ALA A 551 -18.16 1.99 11.34
CA ALA A 551 -17.53 2.71 10.24
C ALA A 551 -16.53 3.75 10.79
N PRO A 552 -15.34 3.93 10.17
CA PRO A 552 -14.82 3.21 9.00
C PRO A 552 -14.31 1.81 9.33
N THR A 553 -14.66 0.82 8.49
CA THR A 553 -14.19 -0.56 8.59
C THR A 553 -12.77 -0.67 8.02
N LEU A 554 -11.75 -0.65 8.88
CA LEU A 554 -10.34 -0.71 8.46
C LEU A 554 -9.81 -2.15 8.30
N HIS A 555 -10.39 -3.08 9.06
CA HIS A 555 -10.02 -4.50 9.06
C HIS A 555 -11.27 -5.36 9.29
N ARG A 556 -11.17 -6.67 9.02
CA ARG A 556 -12.33 -7.58 9.11
C ARG A 556 -13.02 -7.62 10.48
N MET A 557 -12.27 -7.42 11.58
CA MET A 557 -12.82 -7.47 12.94
C MET A 557 -13.69 -6.26 13.29
N SER A 558 -13.70 -5.21 12.46
CA SER A 558 -14.67 -4.13 12.58
C SER A 558 -16.08 -4.54 12.13
N ILE A 559 -16.27 -5.79 11.70
CA ILE A 559 -17.57 -6.45 11.50
C ILE A 559 -17.53 -7.80 12.23
N GLN A 560 -18.41 -8.01 13.20
CA GLN A 560 -18.52 -9.28 13.91
C GLN A 560 -19.99 -9.67 14.09
N ALA A 561 -20.22 -10.98 14.22
CA ALA A 561 -21.52 -11.54 14.53
C ALA A 561 -21.72 -11.67 16.04
N PHE A 562 -22.95 -11.39 16.47
CA PHE A 562 -23.39 -11.51 17.86
C PHE A 562 -24.78 -12.11 17.92
N GLU A 563 -25.10 -12.75 19.04
CA GLU A 563 -26.45 -13.12 19.38
C GLU A 563 -27.19 -11.93 20.01
N PRO A 564 -28.32 -11.50 19.45
CA PRO A 564 -29.11 -10.40 19.98
C PRO A 564 -29.84 -10.79 21.27
N VAL A 565 -29.61 -10.02 22.33
CA VAL A 565 -30.40 -10.02 23.57
C VAL A 565 -31.32 -8.80 23.52
N LEU A 566 -32.63 -9.00 23.68
CA LEU A 566 -33.58 -7.88 23.62
C LEU A 566 -33.45 -7.01 24.87
N VAL A 567 -33.16 -5.72 24.67
CA VAL A 567 -33.02 -4.73 25.74
C VAL A 567 -34.03 -3.59 25.58
N ASP A 568 -34.37 -2.98 26.70
CA ASP A 568 -35.19 -1.77 26.71
C ASP A 568 -34.35 -0.54 26.34
N GLY A 569 -35.02 0.49 25.80
CA GLY A 569 -34.38 1.72 25.34
C GLY A 569 -34.17 1.75 23.82
N LYS A 570 -33.18 2.55 23.38
CA LYS A 570 -32.88 2.80 21.95
C LYS A 570 -31.42 2.58 21.59
N ALA A 571 -30.54 2.37 22.56
CA ALA A 571 -29.10 2.22 22.34
C ALA A 571 -28.72 0.75 22.25
N ILE A 572 -27.71 0.44 21.42
CA ILE A 572 -27.17 -0.92 21.30
C ILE A 572 -26.19 -1.14 22.44
N GLN A 573 -26.33 -2.23 23.19
CA GLN A 573 -25.35 -2.58 24.21
C GLN A 573 -24.24 -3.44 23.60
N LEU A 574 -22.99 -3.00 23.76
CA LEU A 574 -21.81 -3.68 23.23
C LEU A 574 -20.97 -4.26 24.38
N HIS A 575 -20.43 -5.45 24.16
CA HIS A 575 -19.54 -6.11 25.11
C HIS A 575 -18.19 -5.37 25.22
N PRO A 576 -17.66 -5.10 26.44
CA PRO A 576 -16.43 -4.30 26.61
C PRO A 576 -15.17 -4.88 25.95
N LEU A 577 -15.03 -6.21 25.89
CA LEU A 577 -13.83 -6.85 25.32
C LEU A 577 -13.77 -6.78 23.78
N VAL A 578 -14.88 -6.46 23.10
CA VAL A 578 -14.90 -6.30 21.65
C VAL A 578 -14.70 -4.84 21.22
N CYS A 579 -14.70 -3.89 22.15
CA CYS A 579 -14.45 -2.47 21.84
C CYS A 579 -13.09 -2.24 21.18
N PRO A 580 -11.96 -2.85 21.62
CA PRO A 580 -10.67 -2.66 20.95
C PRO A 580 -10.66 -3.13 19.48
N PRO A 581 -11.18 -4.32 19.09
CA PRO A 581 -11.33 -4.69 17.68
C PRO A 581 -12.21 -3.74 16.85
N PHE A 582 -13.25 -3.14 17.42
CA PHE A 582 -14.04 -2.12 16.71
C PHE A 582 -13.40 -0.72 16.74
N ASN A 583 -12.35 -0.54 17.55
CA ASN A 583 -11.80 0.74 17.96
C ASN A 583 -12.90 1.71 18.43
N ALA A 584 -13.87 1.18 19.18
CA ALA A 584 -15.11 1.85 19.57
C ALA A 584 -15.01 2.44 20.97
N ASP A 585 -15.50 3.68 21.12
CA ASP A 585 -15.62 4.37 22.40
C ASP A 585 -17.10 4.69 22.70
N PHE A 586 -17.42 5.09 23.92
CA PHE A 586 -18.80 5.35 24.35
C PHE A 586 -19.13 6.85 24.49
N ASP A 587 -18.56 7.69 23.60
CA ASP A 587 -18.72 9.15 23.59
C ASP A 587 -19.83 9.67 22.63
N GLY A 588 -20.62 8.75 22.06
CA GLY A 588 -21.65 9.05 21.06
C GLY A 588 -21.47 8.30 19.74
N ASP A 589 -20.45 7.45 19.64
CA ASP A 589 -20.26 6.52 18.54
C ASP A 589 -21.51 5.71 18.20
N GLN A 590 -21.63 5.40 16.91
CA GLN A 590 -22.76 4.66 16.37
C GLN A 590 -22.29 3.40 15.66
N MET A 591 -23.05 2.32 15.82
CA MET A 591 -22.83 1.07 15.09
C MET A 591 -24.05 0.73 14.22
N ALA A 592 -23.76 0.16 13.06
CA ALA A 592 -24.77 -0.40 12.18
C ALA A 592 -25.01 -1.87 12.51
N VAL A 593 -26.27 -2.30 12.40
CA VAL A 593 -26.72 -3.67 12.58
C VAL A 593 -27.22 -4.17 11.23
N HIS A 594 -26.85 -5.40 10.86
CA HIS A 594 -27.35 -6.08 9.68
C HIS A 594 -27.87 -7.48 10.04
N VAL A 595 -28.99 -7.89 9.46
CA VAL A 595 -29.60 -9.21 9.73
C VAL A 595 -29.35 -10.17 8.55
N PRO A 596 -28.62 -11.28 8.75
CA PRO A 596 -28.42 -12.32 7.73
C PRO A 596 -29.70 -13.14 7.53
N LEU A 597 -30.30 -13.05 6.35
CA LEU A 597 -31.59 -13.70 6.07
C LEU A 597 -31.45 -15.16 5.60
N GLY A 598 -30.41 -15.47 4.83
CA GLY A 598 -30.21 -16.81 4.27
C GLY A 598 -29.55 -17.75 5.27
N ILE A 599 -29.94 -19.04 5.24
CA ILE A 599 -29.39 -20.07 6.16
C ILE A 599 -27.87 -20.17 6.03
N HIS A 600 -27.32 -20.15 4.81
CA HIS A 600 -25.86 -20.16 4.60
C HIS A 600 -25.17 -18.95 5.22
N ALA A 601 -25.77 -17.76 5.12
CA ALA A 601 -25.21 -16.54 5.73
C ALA A 601 -25.27 -16.55 7.26
N GLN A 602 -26.32 -17.15 7.83
CA GLN A 602 -26.41 -17.35 9.28
C GLN A 602 -25.37 -18.34 9.79
N LEU A 603 -25.19 -19.47 9.09
CA LEU A 603 -24.15 -20.45 9.42
C LEU A 603 -22.74 -19.84 9.26
N GLU A 604 -22.49 -19.09 8.19
CA GLU A 604 -21.25 -18.36 7.98
C GLU A 604 -20.98 -17.37 9.13
N ALA A 605 -22.00 -16.61 9.55
CA ALA A 605 -21.90 -15.69 10.66
C ALA A 605 -21.51 -16.39 11.97
N TYR A 606 -22.12 -17.55 12.27
CA TYR A 606 -21.80 -18.33 13.48
C TYR A 606 -20.42 -18.97 13.45
N ILE A 607 -20.00 -19.51 12.31
CA ILE A 607 -18.75 -20.27 12.19
C ILE A 607 -17.55 -19.34 12.07
N LEU A 608 -17.65 -18.29 11.24
CA LEU A 608 -16.51 -17.44 10.88
C LEU A 608 -16.51 -16.08 11.59
N MET A 609 -17.68 -15.47 11.79
CA MET A 609 -17.76 -14.05 12.20
C MET A 609 -18.08 -13.85 13.69
N LEU A 610 -18.44 -14.90 14.41
CA LEU A 610 -18.78 -14.81 15.83
C LEU A 610 -17.62 -14.20 16.62
N SER A 611 -17.91 -13.27 17.53
CA SER A 611 -16.89 -12.56 18.29
C SER A 611 -15.96 -13.49 19.07
N THR A 612 -16.47 -14.62 19.58
CA THR A 612 -15.68 -15.63 20.32
C THR A 612 -14.67 -16.35 19.45
N GLN A 613 -14.92 -16.50 18.14
CA GLN A 613 -13.94 -17.10 17.21
C GLN A 613 -12.82 -16.13 16.86
N ASN A 614 -13.07 -14.83 17.03
CA ASN A 614 -12.22 -13.74 16.56
C ASN A 614 -11.51 -13.05 17.75
N ILE A 615 -10.65 -13.81 18.43
CA ILE A 615 -9.87 -13.34 19.61
C ILE A 615 -8.49 -12.78 19.21
N LEU A 616 -7.86 -13.39 18.20
CA LEU A 616 -6.51 -13.03 17.76
C LEU A 616 -6.53 -12.04 16.58
N SER A 617 -5.50 -11.20 16.51
CA SER A 617 -5.29 -10.31 15.37
C SER A 617 -4.78 -11.09 14.15
N PRO A 618 -5.37 -10.91 12.95
CA PRO A 618 -4.88 -11.54 11.73
C PRO A 618 -3.52 -11.00 11.25
N ALA A 619 -3.05 -9.87 11.78
CA ALA A 619 -1.78 -9.26 11.38
C ALA A 619 -0.56 -9.86 12.10
N HIS A 620 -0.70 -10.22 13.38
CA HIS A 620 0.42 -10.60 14.25
C HIS A 620 0.14 -11.82 15.16
N GLY A 621 -1.08 -12.36 15.17
CA GLY A 621 -1.44 -13.53 15.97
C GLY A 621 -1.45 -13.34 17.49
N LYS A 622 -1.39 -12.08 17.95
CA LYS A 622 -1.55 -11.71 19.36
C LYS A 622 -3.04 -11.48 19.68
N PRO A 623 -3.50 -11.76 20.91
CA PRO A 623 -4.88 -11.47 21.31
C PRO A 623 -5.17 -9.97 21.21
N ILE A 624 -6.24 -9.61 20.51
CA ILE A 624 -6.71 -8.23 20.37
C ILE A 624 -7.88 -7.93 21.33
N THR A 625 -8.70 -8.95 21.62
CA THR A 625 -9.75 -8.89 22.64
C THR A 625 -9.11 -9.05 24.03
N LEU A 626 -8.45 -7.99 24.47
CA LEU A 626 -7.80 -7.91 25.77
C LEU A 626 -8.67 -7.11 26.74
N PRO A 627 -8.66 -7.47 28.05
CA PRO A 627 -9.06 -6.56 29.10
C PRO A 627 -8.43 -5.19 28.91
N SER A 628 -9.24 -4.14 29.02
CA SER A 628 -8.81 -2.76 28.82
C SER A 628 -9.15 -1.91 30.04
N GLN A 629 -8.38 -0.83 30.21
CA GLN A 629 -8.63 0.23 31.19
C GLN A 629 -8.96 -0.32 32.59
N ASP A 630 -10.19 -0.13 33.06
CA ASP A 630 -10.63 -0.45 34.43
C ASP A 630 -10.44 -1.92 34.79
N ILE A 631 -10.64 -2.84 33.83
CA ILE A 631 -10.48 -4.28 34.08
C ILE A 631 -9.01 -4.58 34.41
N VAL A 632 -8.08 -3.97 33.66
CA VAL A 632 -6.63 -4.10 33.91
C VAL A 632 -6.26 -3.50 35.25
N LEU A 633 -6.80 -2.31 35.57
CA LEU A 633 -6.54 -1.64 36.84
C LEU A 633 -7.01 -2.46 38.05
N GLY A 634 -8.20 -3.06 37.95
CA GLY A 634 -8.74 -3.93 39.00
C GLY A 634 -7.90 -5.19 39.24
N LEU A 635 -7.46 -5.85 38.16
CA LEU A 635 -6.57 -7.02 38.25
C LEU A 635 -5.19 -6.65 38.78
N TYR A 636 -4.64 -5.52 38.32
CA TYR A 636 -3.36 -5.00 38.78
C TYR A 636 -3.40 -4.72 40.29
N TYR A 637 -4.41 -3.99 40.76
CA TYR A 637 -4.67 -3.75 42.18
C TYR A 637 -4.73 -5.08 42.95
N LEU A 638 -5.54 -6.03 42.49
CA LEU A 638 -5.72 -7.32 43.14
C LEU A 638 -4.41 -8.13 43.25
N SER A 639 -3.51 -8.00 42.27
CA SER A 639 -2.25 -8.75 42.21
C SER A 639 -1.10 -8.16 43.04
N GLN A 640 -1.27 -6.94 43.58
CA GLN A 640 -0.27 -6.28 44.42
C GLN A 640 -0.15 -6.88 45.82
N MET A 641 1.03 -6.72 46.42
CA MET A 641 1.36 -7.20 47.76
C MET A 641 1.75 -6.02 48.65
N VAL A 642 1.22 -5.98 49.87
CA VAL A 642 1.48 -4.92 50.86
C VAL A 642 1.88 -5.57 52.18
N ARG A 643 2.98 -5.10 52.78
CA ARG A 643 3.44 -5.57 54.10
C ARG A 643 2.80 -4.74 55.22
N GLY A 644 2.67 -5.30 56.41
CA GLY A 644 2.09 -4.63 57.58
C GLY A 644 0.56 -4.62 57.62
N VAL A 645 -0.11 -5.46 56.81
CA VAL A 645 -1.57 -5.55 56.75
C VAL A 645 -2.10 -6.79 57.47
N LYS A 646 -3.39 -6.75 57.83
CA LYS A 646 -4.06 -7.81 58.60
C LYS A 646 -3.93 -9.18 57.90
N GLY A 647 -3.36 -10.15 58.59
CA GLY A 647 -3.23 -11.53 58.09
C GLY A 647 -1.89 -11.89 57.45
N GLU A 648 -0.90 -10.99 57.51
CA GLU A 648 0.48 -11.24 57.10
C GLU A 648 1.08 -12.50 57.77
N GLY A 649 1.77 -13.32 56.97
CA GLY A 649 2.50 -14.50 57.40
C GLY A 649 1.63 -15.72 57.77
N LYS A 650 0.31 -15.63 57.67
CA LYS A 650 -0.60 -16.77 57.94
C LYS A 650 -0.40 -17.89 56.91
N LEU A 651 -0.43 -19.13 57.40
CA LEU A 651 -0.37 -20.35 56.59
C LEU A 651 -1.78 -20.88 56.34
N PHE A 652 -2.10 -21.14 55.08
CA PHE A 652 -3.36 -21.74 54.64
C PHE A 652 -3.13 -23.08 53.95
N TYR A 653 -4.03 -24.03 54.22
CA TYR A 653 -3.95 -25.39 53.69
C TYR A 653 -4.54 -25.52 52.29
N SER A 654 -5.59 -24.75 51.97
CA SER A 654 -6.28 -24.80 50.66
C SER A 654 -6.66 -23.41 50.16
N ARG A 655 -6.91 -23.30 48.85
CA ARG A 655 -7.40 -22.07 48.20
C ARG A 655 -8.74 -21.62 48.79
N GLU A 656 -9.65 -22.56 49.04
CA GLU A 656 -10.97 -22.30 49.63
C GLU A 656 -10.87 -21.69 51.03
N GLN A 657 -9.91 -22.15 51.84
CA GLN A 657 -9.68 -21.59 53.18
C GLN A 657 -9.24 -20.13 53.11
N VAL A 658 -8.45 -19.75 52.10
CA VAL A 658 -8.06 -18.35 51.87
C VAL A 658 -9.26 -17.51 51.48
N LEU A 659 -10.10 -18.01 50.56
CA LEU A 659 -11.32 -17.31 50.12
C LEU A 659 -12.29 -17.09 51.28
N LEU A 660 -12.53 -18.12 52.09
CA LEU A 660 -13.37 -18.02 53.28
C LEU A 660 -12.80 -17.03 54.31
N ALA A 661 -11.48 -17.02 54.50
CA ALA A 661 -10.82 -16.07 55.40
C ALA A 661 -10.94 -14.63 54.88
N LEU A 662 -10.93 -14.44 53.56
CA LEU A 662 -11.10 -13.14 52.92
C LEU A 662 -12.54 -12.64 53.06
N GLU A 663 -13.53 -13.50 52.81
CA GLU A 663 -14.96 -13.18 52.98
C GLU A 663 -15.31 -12.79 54.41
N ASN A 664 -14.73 -13.47 55.40
CA ASN A 664 -14.88 -13.15 56.82
C ASN A 664 -14.05 -11.93 57.28
N GLY A 665 -13.28 -11.29 56.40
CA GLY A 665 -12.44 -10.14 56.72
C GLY A 665 -11.29 -10.45 57.70
N VAL A 666 -10.84 -11.70 57.76
CA VAL A 666 -9.75 -12.18 58.64
C VAL A 666 -8.38 -11.88 58.05
N VAL A 667 -8.30 -11.80 56.72
CA VAL A 667 -7.10 -11.44 55.95
C VAL A 667 -7.40 -10.30 54.98
N ASP A 668 -6.40 -9.44 54.75
CA ASP A 668 -6.47 -8.40 53.73
C ASP A 668 -6.18 -8.96 52.33
N VAL A 669 -6.75 -8.35 51.29
CA VAL A 669 -6.59 -8.77 49.88
C VAL A 669 -5.11 -8.78 49.47
N HIS A 670 -4.32 -7.83 49.98
CA HIS A 670 -2.91 -7.65 49.61
C HIS A 670 -1.91 -8.29 50.59
N ALA A 671 -2.40 -8.97 51.64
CA ALA A 671 -1.55 -9.55 52.66
C ALA A 671 -0.64 -10.65 52.08
N PRO A 672 0.67 -10.66 52.38
CA PRO A 672 1.53 -11.80 52.06
C PRO A 672 1.15 -12.99 52.94
N ILE A 673 0.68 -14.07 52.33
CA ILE A 673 0.28 -15.32 52.97
C ILE A 673 1.10 -16.49 52.43
N LYS A 674 1.20 -17.57 53.22
CA LYS A 674 1.78 -18.83 52.76
C LYS A 674 0.66 -19.79 52.42
N LEU A 675 0.62 -20.28 51.18
CA LEU A 675 -0.38 -21.22 50.69
C LEU A 675 0.28 -22.55 50.33
N ARG A 676 -0.29 -23.65 50.80
CA ARG A 676 0.06 -24.99 50.32
C ARG A 676 -0.73 -25.30 49.04
N LEU A 677 -0.03 -25.60 47.95
CA LEU A 677 -0.63 -26.07 46.70
C LEU A 677 -0.93 -27.57 46.76
N GLU A 678 -1.76 -28.05 45.83
CA GLU A 678 -2.14 -29.46 45.71
C GLU A 678 -0.92 -30.38 45.51
N ASP A 679 0.12 -29.90 44.82
CA ASP A 679 1.42 -30.58 44.62
C ASP A 679 2.28 -30.65 45.90
N GLY A 680 1.77 -30.19 47.04
CA GLY A 680 2.47 -30.19 48.33
C GLY A 680 3.48 -29.05 48.53
N LYS A 681 3.77 -28.25 47.50
CA LYS A 681 4.65 -27.08 47.58
C LYS A 681 3.99 -25.93 48.35
N VAL A 682 4.73 -25.30 49.27
CA VAL A 682 4.31 -24.09 49.97
C VAL A 682 4.86 -22.88 49.23
N ILE A 683 3.97 -21.99 48.77
CA ILE A 683 4.32 -20.76 48.06
C ILE A 683 3.91 -19.54 48.88
N GLU A 684 4.66 -18.45 48.74
CA GLU A 684 4.27 -17.13 49.25
C GLU A 684 3.46 -16.40 48.19
N THR A 685 2.24 -16.00 48.52
CA THR A 685 1.29 -15.37 47.59
C THR A 685 0.37 -14.38 48.33
N THR A 686 -0.63 -13.83 47.64
CA THR A 686 -1.65 -12.94 48.24
C THR A 686 -3.05 -13.53 48.06
N PRO A 687 -4.02 -13.25 48.96
CA PRO A 687 -5.41 -13.64 48.75
C PRO A 687 -5.98 -13.13 47.42
N GLY A 688 -5.56 -11.94 46.98
CA GLY A 688 -5.93 -11.42 45.66
C GLY A 688 -5.43 -12.27 44.49
N ARG A 689 -4.20 -12.78 44.53
CA ARG A 689 -3.71 -13.73 43.51
C ARG A 689 -4.46 -15.05 43.56
N VAL A 690 -4.88 -15.52 44.74
CA VAL A 690 -5.73 -16.72 44.87
C VAL A 690 -7.10 -16.50 44.22
N LEU A 691 -7.70 -15.32 44.38
CA LEU A 691 -8.94 -14.94 43.67
C LEU A 691 -8.77 -14.96 42.15
N ILE A 692 -7.67 -14.42 41.63
CA ILE A 692 -7.37 -14.47 40.19
C ILE A 692 -7.28 -15.92 39.72
N ASN A 693 -6.58 -16.79 40.46
CA ASN A 693 -6.46 -18.20 40.08
C ASN A 693 -7.79 -18.97 40.16
N SER A 694 -8.79 -18.46 40.89
CA SER A 694 -10.12 -19.10 40.95
C SER A 694 -10.93 -18.95 39.65
N VAL A 695 -10.63 -17.93 38.84
CA VAL A 695 -11.29 -17.71 37.53
C VAL A 695 -10.58 -18.39 36.37
N LEU A 696 -9.37 -18.92 36.60
CA LEU A 696 -8.58 -19.66 35.62
C LEU A 696 -9.02 -21.15 35.59
N PRO A 697 -8.72 -21.87 34.49
CA PRO A 697 -8.95 -23.32 34.42
C PRO A 697 -8.23 -24.05 35.56
N LYS A 698 -8.85 -25.10 36.13
CA LYS A 698 -8.31 -25.82 37.30
C LYS A 698 -6.91 -26.40 37.07
N ASP A 699 -6.64 -26.86 35.85
CA ASP A 699 -5.37 -27.48 35.45
C ASP A 699 -4.30 -26.44 35.05
N PHE A 700 -4.60 -25.14 35.13
CA PHE A 700 -3.64 -24.09 34.80
C PHE A 700 -2.62 -23.86 35.93
N PRO A 701 -1.32 -23.68 35.61
CA PRO A 701 -0.30 -23.41 36.62
C PRO A 701 -0.63 -22.18 37.48
N PHE A 702 -0.34 -22.27 38.79
CA PHE A 702 -0.66 -21.18 39.71
C PHE A 702 0.09 -19.89 39.34
N LEU A 703 -0.67 -18.83 39.09
CA LEU A 703 -0.17 -17.53 38.70
C LEU A 703 0.21 -16.69 39.91
N ASN A 704 1.50 -16.37 40.07
CA ASN A 704 2.03 -15.63 41.21
C ASN A 704 2.82 -14.38 40.82
N GLU A 705 2.38 -13.66 39.80
CA GLU A 705 2.99 -12.42 39.32
C GLU A 705 2.02 -11.23 39.40
N VAL A 706 2.54 -10.01 39.27
CA VAL A 706 1.72 -8.79 39.17
C VAL A 706 1.16 -8.70 37.76
N LEU A 707 -0.15 -8.49 37.65
CA LEU A 707 -0.85 -8.48 36.36
C LEU A 707 -0.93 -7.08 35.78
N ASP A 708 0.11 -6.69 35.03
CA ASP A 708 0.04 -5.57 34.10
C ASP A 708 -0.63 -6.00 32.76
N LYS A 709 -0.89 -5.03 31.88
CA LYS A 709 -1.48 -5.30 30.55
C LYS A 709 -0.66 -6.31 29.72
N LYS A 710 0.67 -6.31 29.86
CA LYS A 710 1.56 -7.22 29.10
C LYS A 710 1.47 -8.65 29.63
N ALA A 711 1.47 -8.82 30.95
CA ALA A 711 1.29 -10.08 31.64
C ALA A 711 -0.08 -10.69 31.32
N ILE A 712 -1.15 -9.88 31.33
CA ILE A 712 -2.49 -10.32 30.93
C ILE A 712 -2.52 -10.81 29.48
N SER A 713 -1.85 -10.11 28.55
CA SER A 713 -1.77 -10.54 27.16
C SER A 713 -1.02 -11.86 26.99
N LYS A 714 0.08 -12.07 27.74
CA LYS A 714 0.81 -13.34 27.78
C LYS A 714 -0.03 -14.47 28.38
N LEU A 715 -0.76 -14.20 29.45
CA LEU A 715 -1.66 -15.14 30.11
C LEU A 715 -2.73 -15.63 29.12
N ILE A 716 -3.43 -14.73 28.44
CA ILE A 716 -4.47 -15.07 27.46
C ILE A 716 -3.88 -15.87 26.29
N SER A 717 -2.68 -15.51 25.82
CA SER A 717 -2.01 -16.25 24.75
C SER A 717 -1.72 -17.70 25.15
N LYS A 718 -1.23 -17.93 26.37
CA LYS A 718 -0.98 -19.27 26.91
C LYS A 718 -2.28 -20.08 27.08
N ILE A 719 -3.35 -19.45 27.57
CA ILE A 719 -4.64 -20.12 27.72
C ILE A 719 -5.21 -20.52 26.36
N TYR A 720 -5.08 -19.66 25.35
CA TYR A 720 -5.50 -19.95 23.99
C TYR A 720 -4.73 -21.13 23.40
N GLU A 721 -3.41 -21.18 23.61
CA GLU A 721 -2.55 -22.29 23.14
C GLU A 721 -2.91 -23.63 23.80
N MET A 722 -3.16 -23.63 25.11
CA MET A 722 -3.39 -24.87 25.87
C MET A 722 -4.84 -25.40 25.77
N TYR A 723 -5.84 -24.51 25.78
CA TYR A 723 -7.25 -24.88 25.93
C TYR A 723 -8.13 -24.49 24.74
N GLY A 724 -7.60 -23.73 23.77
CA GLY A 724 -8.33 -23.29 22.59
C GLY A 724 -9.33 -22.16 22.84
N VAL A 725 -10.20 -21.95 21.85
CA VAL A 725 -11.05 -20.74 21.73
C VAL A 725 -12.13 -20.66 22.81
N GLU A 726 -12.89 -21.74 23.02
CA GLU A 726 -14.09 -21.75 23.86
C GLU A 726 -13.78 -21.47 25.34
N VAL A 727 -12.78 -22.18 25.89
CA VAL A 727 -12.33 -21.97 27.27
C VAL A 727 -11.73 -20.57 27.43
N THR A 728 -10.98 -20.08 26.45
CA THR A 728 -10.41 -18.73 26.49
C THR A 728 -11.50 -17.66 26.56
N ALA A 729 -12.56 -17.77 25.76
CA ALA A 729 -13.68 -16.83 25.79
C ALA A 729 -14.39 -16.83 27.17
N GLN A 730 -14.60 -18.01 27.78
CA GLN A 730 -15.20 -18.11 29.11
C GLN A 730 -14.31 -17.47 30.20
N VAL A 731 -13.00 -17.72 30.15
CA VAL A 731 -12.04 -17.12 31.09
C VAL A 731 -12.00 -15.62 30.92
N LEU A 732 -12.04 -15.10 29.69
CA LEU A 732 -12.11 -13.67 29.41
C LEU A 732 -13.35 -13.00 30.03
N ASP A 733 -14.51 -13.63 29.92
CA ASP A 733 -15.74 -13.12 30.55
C ASP A 733 -15.64 -13.13 32.09
N ASN A 734 -15.06 -14.18 32.68
CA ASN A 734 -14.86 -14.26 34.13
C ASN A 734 -13.83 -13.22 34.63
N ILE A 735 -12.75 -12.99 33.87
CA ILE A 735 -11.73 -11.98 34.17
C ILE A 735 -12.33 -10.57 34.08
N LYS A 736 -13.19 -10.31 33.09
CA LYS A 736 -13.94 -9.06 32.97
C LYS A 736 -14.78 -8.80 34.23
N ASP A 737 -15.57 -9.78 34.67
CA ASP A 737 -16.43 -9.65 35.84
C ASP A 737 -15.64 -9.38 37.12
N LEU A 738 -14.55 -10.14 37.32
CA LEU A 738 -13.65 -9.94 38.46
C LEU A 738 -12.98 -8.57 38.42
N GLY A 739 -12.45 -8.18 37.26
CA GLY A 739 -11.74 -6.91 37.09
C GLY A 739 -12.63 -5.70 37.37
N PHE A 740 -13.87 -5.68 36.86
CA PHE A 740 -14.81 -4.59 37.16
C PHE A 740 -15.18 -4.54 38.64
N MET A 741 -15.50 -5.68 39.25
CA MET A 741 -15.84 -5.73 40.68
C MET A 741 -14.69 -5.21 41.54
N MET A 742 -13.46 -5.62 41.24
CA MET A 742 -12.29 -5.18 42.00
C MET A 742 -11.90 -3.74 41.72
N ALA A 743 -12.07 -3.24 40.49
CA ALA A 743 -11.86 -1.83 40.19
C ALA A 743 -12.81 -0.93 40.99
N THR A 744 -14.10 -1.32 41.12
CA THR A 744 -15.06 -0.61 41.97
C THR A 744 -14.65 -0.65 43.45
N LYS A 745 -14.25 -1.82 43.96
CA LYS A 745 -13.80 -1.97 45.36
C LYS A 745 -12.50 -1.23 45.67
N ALA A 746 -11.60 -1.13 44.70
CA ALA A 746 -10.35 -0.40 44.83
C ALA A 746 -10.58 1.10 45.06
N GLY A 747 -11.71 1.65 44.59
CA GLY A 747 -12.07 3.05 44.85
C GLY A 747 -11.06 4.05 44.30
N VAL A 748 -10.37 3.71 43.21
CA VAL A 748 -9.32 4.55 42.63
C VAL A 748 -9.93 5.85 42.11
N SER A 749 -9.47 6.97 42.64
CA SER A 749 -9.87 8.33 42.25
C SER A 749 -8.62 9.15 41.91
N ILE A 750 -8.79 10.25 41.17
CA ILE A 750 -7.69 11.17 40.86
C ILE A 750 -7.97 12.51 41.55
N GLY A 751 -7.07 12.90 42.44
CA GLY A 751 -7.05 14.22 43.08
C GLY A 751 -5.85 15.07 42.62
N ILE A 752 -5.90 16.37 42.95
CA ILE A 752 -4.79 17.30 42.69
C ILE A 752 -3.56 16.95 43.53
N GLU A 753 -3.76 16.38 44.73
CA GLU A 753 -2.69 15.96 45.63
C GLU A 753 -1.92 14.73 45.13
N ASP A 754 -2.57 13.88 44.33
CA ASP A 754 -1.94 12.68 43.74
C ASP A 754 -0.89 13.06 42.67
N LEU A 755 -0.97 14.27 42.10
CA LEU A 755 -0.07 14.81 41.08
C LEU A 755 1.24 15.38 41.68
N GLN A 756 2.02 14.58 42.39
CA GLN A 756 3.22 15.06 43.10
C GLN A 756 4.28 15.64 42.15
N VAL A 757 4.60 16.93 42.35
CA VAL A 757 5.67 17.62 41.60
C VAL A 757 6.99 17.37 42.33
N PRO A 758 8.05 16.91 41.64
CA PRO A 758 9.29 16.58 42.31
C PRO A 758 9.97 17.84 42.87
N ALA A 759 10.42 17.78 44.12
CA ALA A 759 11.06 18.93 44.78
C ALA A 759 12.37 19.35 44.07
N VAL A 760 13.10 18.34 43.56
CA VAL A 760 14.39 18.49 42.85
C VAL A 760 14.26 19.21 41.50
N LYS A 761 13.02 19.36 40.97
CA LYS A 761 12.76 20.05 39.69
C LYS A 761 13.40 21.44 39.61
N LYS A 762 13.32 22.23 40.69
CA LYS A 762 13.83 23.61 40.71
C LYS A 762 15.35 23.66 40.51
N ASP A 763 16.07 22.72 41.12
CA ASP A 763 17.53 22.65 41.03
C ASP A 763 17.96 22.20 39.63
N ILE A 764 17.29 21.19 39.07
CA ILE A 764 17.54 20.70 37.71
C ILE A 764 17.29 21.80 36.67
N LEU A 765 16.21 22.57 36.81
CA LEU A 765 15.92 23.69 35.89
C LEU A 765 16.98 24.78 35.99
N LYS A 766 17.47 25.09 37.19
CA LYS A 766 18.53 26.09 37.38
C LYS A 766 19.84 25.67 36.71
N GLU A 767 20.21 24.39 36.83
CA GLU A 767 21.34 23.78 36.12
C GLU A 767 21.16 23.87 34.59
N ALA A 768 19.96 23.55 34.09
CA ALA A 768 19.64 23.59 32.66
C ALA A 768 19.74 25.00 32.06
N PHE A 769 19.25 26.02 32.75
CA PHE A 769 19.36 27.41 32.30
C PHE A 769 20.81 27.86 32.23
N GLN A 770 21.64 27.50 33.23
CA GLN A 770 23.06 27.82 33.23
C GLN A 770 23.80 27.17 32.05
N GLN A 771 23.56 25.88 31.79
CA GLN A 771 24.16 25.18 30.63
C GLN A 771 23.68 25.75 29.30
N THR A 772 22.42 26.18 29.21
CA THR A 772 21.88 26.86 28.02
C THR A 772 22.62 28.17 27.76
N ASP A 773 22.85 28.97 28.80
CA ASP A 773 23.60 30.23 28.71
C ASP A 773 25.06 30.00 28.28
N GLU A 774 25.71 28.96 28.79
CA GLU A 774 27.06 28.54 28.36
C GLU A 774 27.10 28.20 26.86
N ILE A 775 26.10 27.46 26.36
CA ILE A 775 25.97 27.16 24.92
C ILE A 775 25.81 28.45 24.10
N PHE A 776 25.00 29.39 24.58
CA PHE A 776 24.85 30.70 23.93
C PHE A 776 26.15 31.52 23.96
N GLU A 777 26.94 31.45 25.03
CA GLU A 777 28.25 32.08 25.08
C GLU A 777 29.24 31.48 24.07
N LEU A 778 29.29 30.16 23.96
CA LEU A 778 30.13 29.47 22.98
C LEU A 778 29.74 29.83 21.54
N TYR A 779 28.44 30.00 21.29
CA TYR A 779 27.93 30.51 20.02
C TYR A 779 28.37 31.97 19.78
N ARG A 780 28.27 32.85 20.77
CA ARG A 780 28.74 34.26 20.66
C ARG A 780 30.24 34.37 20.43
N LYS A 781 31.04 33.48 21.04
CA LYS A 781 32.49 33.34 20.80
C LYS A 781 32.80 32.75 19.42
N GLY A 782 31.77 32.30 18.68
CA GLY A 782 31.86 31.74 17.34
C GLY A 782 32.56 30.38 17.29
N ILE A 783 32.48 29.62 18.39
CA ILE A 783 32.97 28.23 18.49
C ILE A 783 31.92 27.26 17.98
N LEU A 784 30.63 27.55 18.23
CA LEU A 784 29.50 26.78 17.73
C LEU A 784 28.87 27.48 16.53
N THR A 785 28.35 26.69 15.59
CA THR A 785 27.48 27.16 14.51
C THR A 785 26.03 27.30 15.00
N SER A 786 25.19 28.01 14.24
CA SER A 786 23.76 28.20 14.59
C SER A 786 23.00 26.87 14.67
N LYS A 787 23.32 25.93 13.77
CA LYS A 787 22.70 24.59 13.74
C LYS A 787 23.16 23.71 14.90
N GLU A 788 24.44 23.76 15.26
CA GLU A 788 24.97 23.04 16.43
C GLU A 788 24.40 23.59 17.73
N ARG A 789 24.30 24.91 17.86
CA ARG A 789 23.64 25.55 19.01
C ARG A 789 22.20 25.05 19.14
N TYR A 790 21.44 25.07 18.05
CA TYR A 790 20.06 24.59 18.01
C TYR A 790 19.96 23.11 18.45
N ASN A 791 20.78 22.23 17.88
CA ASN A 791 20.79 20.80 18.23
C ASN A 791 21.22 20.55 19.69
N ARG A 792 22.24 21.24 20.20
CA ARG A 792 22.66 21.07 21.60
C ARG A 792 21.59 21.54 22.60
N ILE A 793 20.89 22.65 22.31
CA ILE A 793 19.75 23.11 23.12
C ILE A 793 18.61 22.08 23.06
N ILE A 794 18.33 21.59 21.86
CA ILE A 794 17.68 20.31 21.55
C ILE A 794 17.74 19.22 22.62
N ASP A 795 18.93 18.64 22.65
CA ASP A 795 19.29 17.48 23.43
C ASP A 795 19.32 17.79 24.91
N LEU A 796 19.86 18.96 25.30
CA LEU A 796 19.88 19.42 26.69
C LEU A 796 18.46 19.44 27.28
N TRP A 797 17.52 20.10 26.62
CA TRP A 797 16.15 20.17 27.14
C TRP A 797 15.42 18.83 27.09
N SER A 798 15.79 17.95 26.16
CA SER A 798 15.28 16.58 26.10
C SER A 798 15.79 15.75 27.28
N GLU A 799 17.09 15.85 27.61
CA GLU A 799 17.70 15.21 28.78
C GLU A 799 17.08 15.71 30.09
N ILE A 800 16.96 17.02 30.25
CA ILE A 800 16.37 17.64 31.43
C ILE A 800 14.92 17.19 31.61
N THR A 801 14.15 17.14 30.53
CA THR A 801 12.77 16.64 30.56
C THR A 801 12.70 15.19 31.07
N ASP A 802 13.63 14.33 30.67
CA ASP A 802 13.69 12.95 31.12
C ASP A 802 14.21 12.82 32.57
N ARG A 803 15.23 13.61 32.96
CA ARG A 803 15.73 13.67 34.34
C ARG A 803 14.62 14.06 35.33
N VAL A 804 13.84 15.11 35.02
CA VAL A 804 12.71 15.53 35.86
C VAL A 804 11.60 14.48 35.88
N SER A 805 11.34 13.81 34.74
CA SER A 805 10.37 12.72 34.65
C SER A 805 10.75 11.53 35.56
N ARG A 806 12.01 11.10 35.52
CA ARG A 806 12.51 10.02 36.40
C ARG A 806 12.43 10.40 37.86
N ALA A 807 12.90 11.60 38.22
CA ALA A 807 12.84 12.09 39.59
C ALA A 807 11.41 12.12 40.15
N MET A 808 10.42 12.51 39.33
CA MET A 808 9.00 12.46 39.70
C MET A 808 8.54 11.04 40.05
N PHE A 809 8.84 10.05 39.21
CA PHE A 809 8.44 8.65 39.47
C PHE A 809 9.13 8.07 40.70
N ASP A 810 10.43 8.35 40.89
CA ASP A 810 11.20 7.87 42.04
C ASP A 810 10.67 8.46 43.36
N GLU A 811 10.27 9.73 43.36
CA GLU A 811 9.71 10.40 44.53
C GLU A 811 8.30 9.86 44.87
N ILE A 812 7.47 9.64 43.85
CA ILE A 812 6.16 8.98 44.01
C ILE A 812 6.34 7.58 44.59
N GLU A 813 7.29 6.79 44.10
CA GLU A 813 7.51 5.40 44.55
C GLU A 813 8.02 5.33 46.00
N LYS A 814 8.90 6.25 46.40
CA LYS A 814 9.42 6.36 47.77
C LYS A 814 8.41 6.94 48.76
N SER A 815 7.36 7.61 48.27
CA SER A 815 6.31 8.15 49.13
C SER A 815 5.54 7.02 49.82
N SER A 816 4.94 7.30 50.97
CA SER A 816 3.97 6.40 51.60
C SER A 816 2.77 7.21 52.03
N ARG A 817 1.58 6.62 51.85
CA ARG A 817 0.32 7.24 52.22
C ARG A 817 -0.28 6.45 53.37
N GLN A 818 -0.46 7.11 54.50
CA GLN A 818 -1.20 6.54 55.61
C GLN A 818 -2.69 6.82 55.40
N GLU A 819 -3.49 5.76 55.29
CA GLU A 819 -4.93 5.87 55.14
C GLU A 819 -5.60 5.01 56.22
N ARG A 820 -6.19 5.69 57.21
CA ARG A 820 -6.67 5.08 58.48
C ARG A 820 -5.52 4.32 59.18
N ASP A 821 -5.72 3.03 59.46
CA ASP A 821 -4.75 2.16 60.15
C ASP A 821 -3.74 1.47 59.19
N LYS A 822 -3.74 1.81 57.90
CA LYS A 822 -2.90 1.16 56.87
C LYS A 822 -1.87 2.14 56.30
N VAL A 823 -0.65 1.66 56.11
CA VAL A 823 0.40 2.39 55.38
C VAL A 823 0.50 1.76 53.99
N TYR A 824 0.02 2.48 52.98
CA TYR A 824 0.16 2.07 51.60
C TYR A 824 1.49 2.62 51.04
N PRO A 825 2.25 1.80 50.30
CA PRO A 825 3.41 2.28 49.56
C PRO A 825 2.97 3.22 48.43
N GLY A 826 3.86 4.10 47.99
CA GLY A 826 3.63 5.06 46.92
C GLY A 826 3.23 4.43 45.58
N THR A 827 3.44 3.12 45.41
CA THR A 827 2.93 2.31 44.30
C THR A 827 1.40 2.27 44.22
N PHE A 828 0.69 2.61 45.31
CA PHE A 828 -0.77 2.76 45.35
C PHE A 828 -1.24 4.18 44.99
N ASN A 829 -0.34 5.08 44.60
CA ASN A 829 -0.76 6.35 44.00
C ASN A 829 -1.60 6.05 42.74
N PRO A 830 -2.83 6.58 42.62
CA PRO A 830 -3.73 6.31 41.49
C PRO A 830 -3.08 6.52 40.11
N ILE A 831 -2.30 7.59 39.98
CA ILE A 831 -1.66 7.98 38.72
C ILE A 831 -0.52 7.03 38.38
N TYR A 832 0.26 6.63 39.39
CA TYR A 832 1.29 5.61 39.25
C TYR A 832 0.69 4.26 38.85
N MET A 833 -0.37 3.83 39.55
CA MET A 833 -1.08 2.57 39.25
C MET A 833 -1.62 2.56 37.82
N MET A 834 -2.26 3.64 37.36
CA MET A 834 -2.81 3.73 36.00
C MET A 834 -1.72 3.62 34.92
N ALA A 835 -0.57 4.27 35.12
CA ALA A 835 0.57 4.18 34.20
C ALA A 835 1.22 2.80 34.21
N ASN A 836 1.56 2.29 35.38
CA ASN A 836 2.38 1.09 35.52
C ASN A 836 1.57 -0.18 35.19
N SER A 837 0.27 -0.19 35.49
CA SER A 837 -0.63 -1.26 35.04
C SER A 837 -0.80 -1.29 33.50
N GLY A 838 -0.56 -0.16 32.83
CA GLY A 838 -0.85 0.02 31.41
C GLY A 838 -2.35 0.12 31.11
N ALA A 839 -3.19 0.34 32.13
CA ALA A 839 -4.63 0.53 31.99
C ALA A 839 -4.95 1.79 31.17
N ARG A 840 -4.39 2.94 31.59
CA ARG A 840 -4.56 4.23 30.92
C ARG A 840 -3.45 5.18 31.36
N GLY A 841 -2.95 6.00 30.44
CA GLY A 841 -1.87 6.93 30.72
C GLY A 841 -0.51 6.39 30.28
N ASN A 842 0.22 7.19 29.51
CA ASN A 842 1.65 6.95 29.26
C ASN A 842 2.48 7.75 30.28
N ARG A 843 3.72 7.32 30.54
CA ARG A 843 4.67 8.07 31.38
C ARG A 843 4.79 9.53 30.92
N ASP A 844 4.74 9.75 29.60
CA ASP A 844 4.78 11.09 28.99
C ASP A 844 3.56 11.97 29.35
N GLN A 845 2.37 11.38 29.45
CA GLN A 845 1.16 12.13 29.82
C GLN A 845 1.23 12.55 31.29
N ILE A 846 1.70 11.67 32.16
CA ILE A 846 1.89 11.96 33.58
C ILE A 846 2.98 13.01 33.78
N ARG A 847 4.06 12.91 33.00
CA ARG A 847 5.12 13.92 32.96
C ARG A 847 4.55 15.31 32.67
N GLN A 848 3.65 15.44 31.68
CA GLN A 848 3.02 16.73 31.37
C GLN A 848 2.11 17.24 32.49
N LEU A 849 1.51 16.35 33.29
CA LEU A 849 0.62 16.72 34.39
C LEU A 849 1.38 17.21 35.62
N ALA A 850 2.47 16.52 36.02
CA ALA A 850 3.15 16.75 37.30
C ALA A 850 4.65 17.09 37.22
N ALA A 851 5.35 16.80 36.12
CA ALA A 851 6.76 17.15 35.94
C ALA A 851 6.92 18.44 35.14
N MET A 852 6.99 18.34 33.81
CA MET A 852 7.05 19.46 32.87
C MET A 852 6.57 19.03 31.49
N ARG A 853 6.13 19.99 30.69
CA ARG A 853 5.63 19.70 29.34
C ARG A 853 6.76 19.50 28.32
N GLY A 854 7.83 20.30 28.40
CA GLY A 854 9.04 20.16 27.58
C GLY A 854 8.97 20.87 26.22
N LEU A 855 9.69 20.34 25.23
CA LEU A 855 9.85 20.93 23.89
C LEU A 855 8.62 20.72 23.00
N MET A 856 8.15 21.79 22.34
CA MET A 856 7.01 21.76 21.42
C MET A 856 7.46 21.89 19.96
N ALA A 857 6.79 21.18 19.05
CA ALA A 857 7.01 21.32 17.62
C ALA A 857 6.23 22.50 17.00
N LYS A 858 6.87 23.24 16.09
CA LYS A 858 6.25 24.24 15.22
C LYS A 858 5.38 23.56 14.15
N HIS A 859 4.63 24.39 13.41
CA HIS A 859 3.90 23.93 12.22
C HIS A 859 4.82 23.30 11.16
N THR A 860 6.07 23.76 11.03
CA THR A 860 7.10 23.19 10.15
C THR A 860 7.58 21.81 10.58
N GLY A 861 7.50 21.47 11.88
CA GLY A 861 8.03 20.22 12.46
C GLY A 861 9.33 20.40 13.24
N GLU A 862 9.97 21.56 13.13
CA GLU A 862 11.09 21.95 13.98
C GLU A 862 10.64 22.17 15.43
N PHE A 863 11.50 21.87 16.38
CA PHE A 863 11.27 22.21 17.78
C PHE A 863 11.46 23.71 18.05
N ILE A 864 10.68 24.22 18.99
CA ILE A 864 10.84 25.56 19.54
C ILE A 864 11.91 25.48 20.63
N GLU A 865 12.95 26.30 20.50
CA GLU A 865 14.11 26.31 21.41
C GLU A 865 13.74 26.64 22.86
N THR A 866 12.65 27.39 23.06
CA THR A 866 12.11 27.72 24.38
C THR A 866 11.16 26.61 24.85
N PRO A 867 11.55 25.79 25.85
CA PRO A 867 10.71 24.73 26.38
C PRO A 867 9.59 25.29 27.27
N ILE A 868 8.56 24.47 27.49
CA ILE A 868 7.55 24.72 28.52
C ILE A 868 8.00 24.03 29.82
N THR A 869 8.45 24.82 30.79
CA THR A 869 8.95 24.31 32.09
C THR A 869 7.83 24.03 33.08
N ALA A 870 6.68 24.69 32.90
CA ALA A 870 5.48 24.45 33.68
C ALA A 870 4.82 23.10 33.34
N ASN A 871 4.02 22.60 34.29
CA ASN A 871 3.12 21.45 34.11
C ASN A 871 1.65 21.88 34.27
N PHE A 872 0.71 20.96 34.01
CA PHE A 872 -0.72 21.29 34.13
C PHE A 872 -1.18 21.54 35.57
N ARG A 873 -0.52 20.97 36.59
CA ARG A 873 -0.81 21.24 38.00
C ARG A 873 -0.41 22.66 38.41
N GLU A 874 0.74 23.14 37.95
CA GLU A 874 1.26 24.49 38.19
C GLU A 874 0.51 25.56 37.37
N GLY A 875 0.01 25.16 36.19
CA GLY A 875 -0.63 26.06 35.24
C GLY A 875 0.37 26.62 34.21
N LEU A 876 -0.12 26.94 33.01
CA LEU A 876 0.71 27.46 31.92
C LEU A 876 0.57 28.97 31.81
N SER A 877 1.68 29.68 31.55
CA SER A 877 1.62 31.09 31.17
C SER A 877 0.95 31.27 29.80
N VAL A 878 0.51 32.50 29.48
CA VAL A 878 -0.13 32.80 28.19
C VAL A 878 0.78 32.46 27.01
N LEU A 879 2.09 32.73 27.12
CA LEU A 879 3.06 32.42 26.07
C LEU A 879 3.27 30.91 25.92
N GLU A 880 3.44 30.17 27.01
CA GLU A 880 3.59 28.71 26.97
C GLU A 880 2.32 28.02 26.43
N TYR A 881 1.15 28.49 26.85
CA TYR A 881 -0.12 28.01 26.31
C TYR A 881 -0.22 28.28 24.81
N PHE A 882 0.11 29.49 24.36
CA PHE A 882 0.12 29.85 22.95
C PHE A 882 1.09 28.97 22.13
N ILE A 883 2.32 28.77 22.62
CA ILE A 883 3.31 27.88 22.02
C ILE A 883 2.75 26.44 21.88
N SER A 884 2.09 25.94 22.92
CA SER A 884 1.45 24.63 22.91
C SER A 884 0.33 24.51 21.86
N THR A 885 -0.34 25.61 21.48
CA THR A 885 -1.45 25.55 20.51
C THR A 885 -0.97 25.18 19.10
N TYR A 886 0.26 25.53 18.72
CA TYR A 886 0.82 25.17 17.40
C TYR A 886 0.88 23.66 17.22
N GLY A 887 1.47 22.96 18.19
CA GLY A 887 1.59 21.51 18.19
C GLY A 887 0.23 20.81 18.21
N ALA A 888 -0.69 21.27 19.08
CA ALA A 888 -2.03 20.71 19.19
C ALA A 888 -2.85 20.89 17.90
N ARG A 889 -2.84 22.09 17.31
CA ARG A 889 -3.57 22.38 16.06
C ARG A 889 -3.01 21.61 14.88
N LYS A 890 -1.68 21.47 14.78
CA LYS A 890 -1.02 20.64 13.77
C LYS A 890 -1.45 19.17 13.93
N GLY A 891 -1.43 18.64 15.15
CA GLY A 891 -1.89 17.27 15.44
C GLY A 891 -3.34 17.03 15.01
N LEU A 892 -4.25 17.96 15.29
CA LEU A 892 -5.65 17.90 14.84
C LEU A 892 -5.77 17.91 13.31
N ALA A 893 -5.08 18.84 12.65
CA ALA A 893 -5.11 18.96 11.19
C ALA A 893 -4.52 17.73 10.50
N ASP A 894 -3.38 17.24 10.99
CA ASP A 894 -2.73 16.03 10.49
C ASP A 894 -3.64 14.81 10.64
N THR A 895 -4.34 14.69 11.77
CA THR A 895 -5.28 13.58 12.00
C THR A 895 -6.41 13.59 10.99
N ALA A 896 -6.97 14.78 10.69
CA ALA A 896 -8.03 14.91 9.70
C ALA A 896 -7.56 14.64 8.25
N LEU A 897 -6.36 15.10 7.89
CA LEU A 897 -5.84 15.00 6.52
C LEU A 897 -5.16 13.64 6.23
N LYS A 898 -4.31 13.14 7.14
CA LYS A 898 -3.51 11.92 6.94
C LYS A 898 -4.35 10.65 6.91
N THR A 899 -5.47 10.63 7.63
CA THR A 899 -6.43 9.51 7.61
C THR A 899 -6.93 9.21 6.19
N ALA A 900 -7.14 10.25 5.36
CA ALA A 900 -7.57 10.06 3.96
C ALA A 900 -6.49 9.37 3.10
N PHE A 901 -5.21 9.67 3.35
CA PHE A 901 -4.09 9.05 2.63
C PHE A 901 -3.91 7.59 3.00
N ALA A 902 -4.00 7.25 4.30
CA ALA A 902 -3.91 5.86 4.76
C ALA A 902 -5.08 5.01 4.22
N GLY A 903 -6.31 5.54 4.25
CA GLY A 903 -7.47 4.87 3.64
C GLY A 903 -7.34 4.71 2.12
N TYR A 904 -6.77 5.70 1.43
CA TYR A 904 -6.51 5.60 -0.01
C TYR A 904 -5.44 4.56 -0.35
N LEU A 905 -4.36 4.50 0.43
CA LEU A 905 -3.32 3.48 0.29
C LEU A 905 -3.91 2.08 0.51
N THR A 906 -4.68 1.90 1.59
CA THR A 906 -5.36 0.63 1.88
C THR A 906 -6.22 0.19 0.70
N ARG A 907 -6.99 1.12 0.11
CA ARG A 907 -7.79 0.80 -1.08
C ARG A 907 -6.92 0.37 -2.27
N ARG A 908 -5.80 1.06 -2.52
CA ARG A 908 -4.87 0.68 -3.60
C ARG A 908 -4.25 -0.70 -3.36
N LEU A 909 -3.91 -1.01 -2.11
CA LEU A 909 -3.39 -2.32 -1.75
C LEU A 909 -4.45 -3.40 -2.01
N VAL A 910 -5.70 -3.19 -1.59
CA VAL A 910 -6.81 -4.11 -1.88
C VAL A 910 -7.06 -4.24 -3.39
N ASP A 911 -7.08 -3.13 -4.13
CA ASP A 911 -7.29 -3.12 -5.60
C ASP A 911 -6.25 -4.01 -6.32
N VAL A 912 -5.02 -4.12 -5.80
CA VAL A 912 -3.91 -4.92 -6.36
C VAL A 912 -3.87 -6.36 -5.85
N THR A 913 -4.38 -6.63 -4.64
CA THR A 913 -4.20 -7.91 -3.94
C THR A 913 -5.47 -8.74 -3.78
N GLN A 914 -6.64 -8.20 -4.12
CA GLN A 914 -7.94 -8.87 -3.92
C GLN A 914 -8.08 -10.23 -4.64
N ASP A 915 -7.31 -10.46 -5.70
CA ASP A 915 -7.27 -11.71 -6.49
C ASP A 915 -6.32 -12.76 -5.90
N ILE A 916 -5.50 -12.38 -4.91
CA ILE A 916 -4.55 -13.27 -4.25
C ILE A 916 -5.29 -14.07 -3.16
N MET A 917 -5.64 -15.31 -3.50
CA MET A 917 -6.28 -16.30 -2.63
C MET A 917 -5.44 -17.57 -2.50
N ILE A 918 -5.71 -18.37 -1.47
CA ILE A 918 -5.13 -19.71 -1.35
C ILE A 918 -5.87 -20.68 -2.28
N THR A 919 -5.18 -21.20 -3.29
CA THR A 919 -5.81 -22.04 -4.34
C THR A 919 -5.52 -23.52 -4.20
N LYS A 920 -4.38 -23.88 -3.62
CA LYS A 920 -3.95 -25.27 -3.42
C LYS A 920 -3.18 -25.42 -2.12
N ARG A 921 -3.04 -26.65 -1.61
CA ARG A 921 -2.29 -26.93 -0.38
C ARG A 921 -0.78 -26.70 -0.56
N ASP A 922 -0.17 -27.31 -1.58
CA ASP A 922 1.26 -27.21 -1.85
C ASP A 922 1.53 -26.96 -3.35
N CYS A 923 2.50 -26.09 -3.67
CA CYS A 923 3.02 -25.90 -5.03
C CYS A 923 4.22 -26.80 -5.37
N GLY A 924 4.81 -27.51 -4.40
CA GLY A 924 5.95 -28.40 -4.59
C GLY A 924 7.32 -27.70 -4.67
N THR A 925 7.37 -26.36 -4.57
CA THR A 925 8.61 -25.62 -4.76
C THR A 925 9.64 -25.90 -3.66
N THR A 926 10.91 -25.95 -4.04
CA THR A 926 12.07 -26.00 -3.14
C THR A 926 12.64 -24.62 -2.84
N LYS A 927 12.18 -23.58 -3.56
CA LYS A 927 12.67 -22.22 -3.42
C LYS A 927 12.13 -21.60 -2.14
N GLY A 928 13.00 -20.98 -1.37
CA GLY A 928 12.69 -20.27 -0.14
C GLY A 928 13.53 -19.02 0.02
N ILE A 929 13.16 -18.20 1.00
CA ILE A 929 13.93 -17.03 1.44
C ILE A 929 14.68 -17.38 2.72
N GLU A 930 15.91 -16.89 2.85
CA GLU A 930 16.67 -17.01 4.09
C GLU A 930 16.19 -15.93 5.08
N MET A 931 15.84 -16.35 6.29
CA MET A 931 15.40 -15.48 7.37
C MET A 931 16.47 -15.41 8.44
N THR A 932 16.86 -14.19 8.82
CA THR A 932 17.78 -13.87 9.92
C THR A 932 17.10 -12.95 10.94
N ALA A 933 17.70 -12.75 12.10
CA ALA A 933 17.30 -11.65 12.98
C ALA A 933 17.46 -10.28 12.28
N ILE A 934 16.65 -9.28 12.67
CA ILE A 934 16.80 -7.90 12.19
C ILE A 934 17.62 -7.14 13.24
N VAL A 935 18.85 -6.79 12.88
CA VAL A 935 19.76 -6.00 13.71
C VAL A 935 19.87 -4.60 13.11
N GLU A 936 19.51 -3.58 13.87
CA GLU A 936 19.65 -2.17 13.49
C GLU A 936 20.47 -1.44 14.55
N GLY A 937 21.61 -0.86 14.17
CA GLY A 937 22.45 -0.10 15.10
C GLY A 937 23.07 -0.92 16.24
N GLY A 938 23.25 -2.23 16.05
CA GLY A 938 23.80 -3.14 17.08
C GLY A 938 22.77 -3.74 18.03
N GLU A 939 21.52 -3.24 18.03
CA GLU A 939 20.42 -3.83 18.79
C GLU A 939 19.60 -4.78 17.91
N GLU A 940 19.34 -5.99 18.41
CA GLU A 940 18.44 -6.95 17.78
C GLU A 940 16.98 -6.49 17.97
N LYS A 941 16.43 -5.79 16.97
CA LYS A 941 15.07 -5.26 17.03
C LYS A 941 13.99 -6.34 16.96
N VAL A 942 14.20 -7.37 16.14
CA VAL A 942 13.27 -8.49 16.01
C VAL A 942 14.04 -9.80 15.99
N PRO A 943 13.83 -10.67 16.99
CA PRO A 943 14.57 -11.90 17.08
C PRO A 943 14.15 -12.91 16.03
N LEU A 944 15.06 -13.82 15.67
CA LEU A 944 14.80 -14.83 14.65
C LEU A 944 13.54 -15.66 14.98
N LYS A 945 13.34 -16.03 16.25
CA LYS A 945 12.18 -16.81 16.71
C LYS A 945 10.85 -16.19 16.27
N ASP A 946 10.69 -14.88 16.41
CA ASP A 946 9.41 -14.19 16.14
C ASP A 946 9.17 -14.08 14.63
N ARG A 947 10.22 -14.14 13.81
CA ARG A 947 10.12 -14.05 12.34
C ARG A 947 9.78 -15.39 11.68
N ILE A 948 10.18 -16.50 12.29
CA ILE A 948 10.00 -17.85 11.73
C ILE A 948 8.70 -18.52 12.15
N ILE A 949 8.10 -18.13 13.28
CA ILE A 949 6.84 -18.72 13.77
C ILE A 949 5.75 -18.68 12.69
N GLY A 950 5.07 -19.81 12.51
CA GLY A 950 3.97 -20.01 11.57
C GLY A 950 4.39 -20.10 10.11
N ARG A 951 5.69 -20.07 9.80
CA ARG A 951 6.21 -20.29 8.44
C ARG A 951 6.53 -21.76 8.21
N THR A 952 6.68 -22.15 6.95
CA THR A 952 7.02 -23.50 6.54
C THR A 952 8.49 -23.59 6.13
N LEU A 953 9.21 -24.62 6.56
CA LEU A 953 10.60 -24.86 6.17
C LEU A 953 10.71 -25.23 4.68
N ALA A 954 11.67 -24.61 3.99
CA ALA A 954 11.98 -24.91 2.58
C ALA A 954 13.03 -26.03 2.44
N GLU A 955 13.89 -26.20 3.44
CA GLU A 955 14.93 -27.22 3.53
C GLU A 955 14.99 -27.80 4.94
N ASP A 956 15.68 -28.93 5.10
CA ASP A 956 15.87 -29.58 6.39
C ASP A 956 16.79 -28.72 7.26
N VAL A 957 16.39 -28.48 8.50
CA VAL A 957 17.19 -27.71 9.47
C VAL A 957 18.04 -28.70 10.26
N MET A 958 19.35 -28.63 10.06
CA MET A 958 20.33 -29.46 10.76
C MET A 958 20.95 -28.72 11.95
N ASP A 959 21.22 -29.45 13.03
CA ASP A 959 22.00 -28.95 14.15
C ASP A 959 23.47 -28.76 13.71
N PRO A 960 24.02 -27.53 13.81
CA PRO A 960 25.39 -27.25 13.37
C PRO A 960 26.47 -27.99 14.17
N TYR A 961 26.16 -28.49 15.37
CA TYR A 961 27.12 -29.19 16.24
C TYR A 961 27.03 -30.71 16.13
N THR A 962 25.82 -31.26 16.05
CA THR A 962 25.59 -32.72 16.06
C THR A 962 25.37 -33.30 14.67
N GLY A 963 24.96 -32.48 13.69
CA GLY A 963 24.58 -32.93 12.35
C GLY A 963 23.21 -33.65 12.30
N GLU A 964 22.47 -33.68 13.41
CA GLU A 964 21.12 -34.26 13.45
C GLU A 964 20.08 -33.32 12.82
N VAL A 965 19.07 -33.88 12.17
CA VAL A 965 17.95 -33.12 11.59
C VAL A 965 17.01 -32.70 12.72
N ILE A 966 16.90 -31.40 12.97
CA ILE A 966 15.99 -30.82 13.98
C ILE A 966 14.55 -30.85 13.45
N ALA A 967 14.36 -30.51 12.18
CA ALA A 967 13.08 -30.55 11.50
C ALA A 967 13.25 -30.75 9.99
N GLU A 968 12.37 -31.57 9.43
CA GLU A 968 12.34 -31.86 8.00
C GLU A 968 11.69 -30.72 7.21
N ARG A 969 12.00 -30.67 5.91
CA ARG A 969 11.37 -29.81 4.93
C ARG A 969 9.85 -29.95 4.97
N ASN A 970 9.15 -28.85 4.68
CA ASN A 970 7.69 -28.74 4.74
C ASN A 970 7.09 -28.89 6.15
N THR A 971 7.91 -28.94 7.20
CA THR A 971 7.42 -28.80 8.58
C THR A 971 7.07 -27.34 8.83
N ILE A 972 5.92 -27.11 9.47
CA ILE A 972 5.49 -25.77 9.91
C ILE A 972 6.16 -25.46 11.25
N ILE A 973 6.64 -24.25 11.41
CA ILE A 973 7.41 -23.83 12.58
C ILE A 973 6.46 -23.38 13.68
N ASP A 974 6.26 -24.26 14.66
CA ASP A 974 5.55 -23.97 15.89
C ASP A 974 6.46 -23.22 16.90
N PRO A 975 5.92 -22.53 17.92
CA PRO A 975 6.72 -21.82 18.92
C PRO A 975 7.78 -22.69 19.61
N GLU A 976 7.44 -23.94 19.95
CA GLU A 976 8.40 -24.88 20.56
C GLU A 976 9.55 -25.23 19.60
N LEU A 977 9.25 -25.38 18.31
CA LEU A 977 10.26 -25.66 17.30
C LEU A 977 11.15 -24.43 17.05
N ALA A 978 10.55 -23.24 17.05
CA ALA A 978 11.30 -21.98 16.94
C ALA A 978 12.28 -21.80 18.11
N GLU A 979 11.86 -22.12 19.35
CA GLU A 979 12.76 -22.09 20.51
C GLU A 979 13.89 -23.12 20.38
N LYS A 980 13.60 -24.34 19.93
CA LYS A 980 14.64 -25.36 19.67
C LYS A 980 15.66 -24.89 18.65
N ILE A 981 15.22 -24.27 17.55
CA ILE A 981 16.12 -23.76 16.50
C ILE A 981 17.05 -22.67 17.05
N VAL A 982 16.51 -21.70 17.79
CA VAL A 982 17.30 -20.60 18.35
C VAL A 982 18.23 -21.08 19.46
N HIS A 983 17.78 -21.98 20.33
CA HIS A 983 18.61 -22.52 21.43
C HIS A 983 19.83 -23.32 20.92
N ARG A 984 19.74 -23.89 19.71
CA ARG A 984 20.84 -24.58 19.03
C ARG A 984 21.80 -23.62 18.29
N GLY A 985 21.60 -22.31 18.39
CA GLY A 985 22.51 -21.31 17.83
C GLY A 985 22.40 -21.13 16.31
N ILE A 986 21.26 -21.48 15.71
CA ILE A 986 21.04 -21.32 14.26
C ILE A 986 20.68 -19.86 13.96
N GLU A 987 21.53 -19.17 13.20
CA GLU A 987 21.36 -17.75 12.88
C GLU A 987 20.47 -17.50 11.65
N LYS A 988 20.37 -18.49 10.76
CA LYS A 988 19.66 -18.38 9.48
C LYS A 988 18.86 -19.63 9.16
N VAL A 989 17.62 -19.44 8.74
CA VAL A 989 16.70 -20.53 8.38
C VAL A 989 16.04 -20.21 7.05
N LYS A 990 16.03 -21.18 6.14
CA LYS A 990 15.37 -21.03 4.84
C LYS A 990 13.92 -21.47 4.90
N VAL A 991 13.02 -20.51 4.69
CA VAL A 991 11.57 -20.72 4.77
C VAL A 991 10.91 -20.49 3.42
N ARG A 992 9.79 -21.16 3.19
CA ARG A 992 8.95 -20.91 2.01
C ARG A 992 8.31 -19.52 2.11
N SER A 993 8.01 -18.94 0.95
CA SER A 993 7.47 -17.59 0.85
C SER A 993 6.43 -17.49 -0.25
N PRO A 994 5.42 -16.60 -0.13
CA PRO A 994 4.55 -16.22 -1.23
C PRO A 994 5.31 -15.79 -2.49
N LEU A 995 6.48 -15.15 -2.33
CA LEU A 995 7.30 -14.65 -3.44
C LEU A 995 7.95 -15.77 -4.26
N THR A 996 8.16 -16.93 -3.65
CA THR A 996 8.77 -18.11 -4.32
C THR A 996 7.73 -19.14 -4.74
N CYS A 997 6.44 -18.84 -4.58
CA CYS A 997 5.35 -19.77 -4.87
C CYS A 997 5.15 -19.98 -6.38
N GLU A 998 5.22 -21.22 -6.83
CA GLU A 998 5.02 -21.63 -8.22
C GLU A 998 3.56 -22.09 -8.46
N ALA A 999 2.60 -21.36 -7.89
CA ALA A 999 1.18 -21.55 -8.21
C ALA A 999 0.81 -20.68 -9.42
N GLU A 1000 0.06 -21.21 -10.39
CA GLU A 1000 -0.35 -20.45 -11.57
C GLU A 1000 -1.30 -19.30 -11.23
N PHE A 1001 -2.22 -19.55 -10.30
CA PHE A 1001 -3.18 -18.56 -9.79
C PHE A 1001 -3.16 -18.58 -8.26
N GLY A 1002 -3.01 -17.41 -7.65
CA GLY A 1002 -2.95 -17.26 -6.20
C GLY A 1002 -1.68 -17.84 -5.56
N ILE A 1003 -1.79 -18.27 -4.31
CA ILE A 1003 -0.67 -18.82 -3.50
C ILE A 1003 -1.07 -20.19 -2.95
N CYS A 1004 -0.10 -21.05 -2.65
CA CYS A 1004 -0.37 -22.30 -1.93
C CYS A 1004 -0.30 -22.12 -0.40
N ALA A 1005 -1.06 -22.93 0.34
CA ALA A 1005 -1.12 -22.86 1.79
C ALA A 1005 0.27 -23.01 2.45
N MET A 1006 1.10 -23.95 1.96
CA MET A 1006 2.45 -24.18 2.51
C MET A 1006 3.41 -23.00 2.29
N CYS A 1007 3.29 -22.24 1.19
CA CYS A 1007 4.12 -21.05 0.98
C CYS A 1007 3.68 -19.85 1.80
N TYR A 1008 2.40 -19.80 2.19
CA TYR A 1008 1.88 -18.76 3.09
C TYR A 1008 2.18 -19.08 4.56
N GLY A 1009 1.89 -20.32 4.99
CA GLY A 1009 2.02 -20.78 6.36
C GLY A 1009 0.71 -20.67 7.15
N TRP A 1010 0.81 -20.23 8.40
CA TRP A 1010 -0.34 -20.08 9.30
C TRP A 1010 -1.27 -18.94 8.93
N ASP A 1011 -2.58 -19.17 9.10
CA ASP A 1011 -3.50 -18.10 9.46
C ASP A 1011 -3.22 -17.68 10.90
N LEU A 1012 -2.68 -16.48 11.07
CA LEU A 1012 -2.31 -15.92 12.37
C LEU A 1012 -3.50 -15.76 13.32
N SER A 1013 -4.73 -15.69 12.81
CA SER A 1013 -5.94 -15.55 13.63
C SER A 1013 -6.37 -16.85 14.31
N GLN A 1014 -6.02 -18.01 13.74
CA GLN A 1014 -6.35 -19.33 14.27
C GLN A 1014 -5.12 -20.13 14.69
N ARG A 1015 -3.91 -19.69 14.29
CA ARG A 1015 -2.63 -20.40 14.46
C ARG A 1015 -2.66 -21.82 13.88
N LYS A 1016 -3.28 -21.94 12.71
CA LYS A 1016 -3.37 -23.19 11.94
C LYS A 1016 -2.95 -22.90 10.51
N LEU A 1017 -2.58 -23.95 9.77
CA LEU A 1017 -2.32 -23.82 8.33
C LEU A 1017 -3.53 -23.18 7.64
N VAL A 1018 -3.27 -22.19 6.78
CA VAL A 1018 -4.33 -21.46 6.10
C VAL A 1018 -5.20 -22.37 5.21
N ASP A 1019 -6.52 -22.16 5.26
CA ASP A 1019 -7.48 -22.93 4.48
C ASP A 1019 -7.52 -22.52 3.00
N ILE A 1020 -7.93 -23.47 2.15
CA ILE A 1020 -8.13 -23.23 0.72
C ILE A 1020 -9.35 -22.32 0.54
N GLY A 1021 -9.18 -21.24 -0.23
CA GLY A 1021 -10.19 -20.23 -0.47
C GLY A 1021 -10.02 -18.95 0.36
N GLU A 1022 -9.10 -18.92 1.34
CA GLU A 1022 -8.88 -17.72 2.16
C GLU A 1022 -8.29 -16.58 1.32
N ALA A 1023 -8.87 -15.39 1.46
CA ALA A 1023 -8.48 -14.19 0.73
C ALA A 1023 -7.29 -13.46 1.39
N VAL A 1024 -6.13 -14.12 1.41
CA VAL A 1024 -4.91 -13.63 2.07
C VAL A 1024 -4.43 -12.26 1.58
N GLY A 1025 -4.68 -11.92 0.31
CA GLY A 1025 -4.32 -10.59 -0.22
C GLY A 1025 -5.08 -9.45 0.46
N ILE A 1026 -6.39 -9.62 0.68
CA ILE A 1026 -7.22 -8.62 1.39
C ILE A 1026 -6.76 -8.49 2.84
N ILE A 1027 -6.48 -9.61 3.50
CA ILE A 1027 -5.99 -9.64 4.88
C ILE A 1027 -4.66 -8.90 5.00
N ALA A 1028 -3.72 -9.14 4.07
CA ALA A 1028 -2.44 -8.44 4.03
C ALA A 1028 -2.62 -6.93 3.83
N ALA A 1029 -3.48 -6.53 2.89
CA ALA A 1029 -3.76 -5.12 2.62
C ALA A 1029 -4.36 -4.40 3.85
N GLN A 1030 -5.30 -5.04 4.55
CA GLN A 1030 -5.89 -4.51 5.78
C GLN A 1030 -4.87 -4.44 6.93
N SER A 1031 -4.06 -5.48 7.09
CA SER A 1031 -3.04 -5.58 8.15
C SER A 1031 -1.92 -4.54 8.00
N ILE A 1032 -1.72 -4.00 6.79
CA ILE A 1032 -0.81 -2.86 6.54
C ILE A 1032 -1.56 -1.53 6.69
N GLY A 1033 -2.79 -1.46 6.19
CA GLY A 1033 -3.59 -0.24 6.14
C GLY A 1033 -4.09 0.27 7.49
N GLU A 1034 -4.55 -0.64 8.35
CA GLU A 1034 -5.10 -0.32 9.67
C GLU A 1034 -4.03 0.31 10.60
N PRO A 1035 -2.83 -0.27 10.76
CA PRO A 1035 -1.79 0.35 11.59
C PRO A 1035 -1.32 1.68 11.00
N GLY A 1036 -1.24 1.79 9.67
CA GLY A 1036 -0.89 3.05 9.00
C GLY A 1036 -1.86 4.18 9.35
N THR A 1037 -3.16 3.88 9.44
CA THR A 1037 -4.18 4.86 9.86
C THR A 1037 -4.03 5.18 11.35
N GLN A 1038 -3.83 4.18 12.21
CA GLN A 1038 -3.64 4.39 13.65
C GLN A 1038 -2.38 5.17 14.01
N LEU A 1039 -1.26 4.92 13.33
CA LEU A 1039 0.00 5.66 13.55
C LEU A 1039 -0.19 7.16 13.30
N THR A 1040 -0.99 7.53 12.29
CA THR A 1040 -1.30 8.93 12.03
C THR A 1040 -2.18 9.54 13.12
N MET A 1041 -3.11 8.76 13.71
CA MET A 1041 -3.94 9.19 14.85
C MET A 1041 -3.15 9.27 16.16
N ARG A 1042 -2.13 8.43 16.39
CA ARG A 1042 -1.31 8.48 17.63
C ARG A 1042 -0.58 9.81 17.82
N THR A 1043 -0.22 10.49 16.74
CA THR A 1043 0.34 11.86 16.77
C THR A 1043 -0.58 12.86 17.47
N PHE A 1044 -1.90 12.64 17.46
CA PHE A 1044 -2.90 13.48 18.16
C PHE A 1044 -2.76 13.41 19.68
N HIS A 1045 -2.61 12.20 20.24
CA HIS A 1045 -2.55 11.99 21.69
C HIS A 1045 -1.30 12.57 22.35
N ILE A 1046 -0.27 12.85 21.56
CA ILE A 1046 0.99 13.43 22.00
C ILE A 1046 0.88 14.97 22.11
N GLY A 1047 -0.14 15.59 21.49
CA GLY A 1047 -0.42 17.03 21.63
C GLY A 1047 0.69 17.94 21.12
N GLY A 1048 1.56 17.44 20.23
CA GLY A 1048 2.74 18.13 19.72
C GLY A 1048 3.96 18.14 20.66
N ALA A 1049 3.88 17.47 21.82
CA ALA A 1049 4.99 17.30 22.75
C ALA A 1049 5.87 16.13 22.30
N ALA A 1050 6.94 16.40 21.56
CA ALA A 1050 7.81 15.34 21.06
C ALA A 1050 9.05 15.17 21.94
N ILE A 1051 9.50 13.93 22.07
CA ILE A 1051 10.80 13.57 22.66
C ILE A 1051 11.74 13.40 21.49
N ALA A 1052 12.79 14.21 21.41
CA ALA A 1052 13.86 13.95 20.47
C ALA A 1052 14.56 12.65 20.89
N GLU A 1053 14.76 11.72 19.96
CA GLU A 1053 15.57 10.54 20.25
C GLU A 1053 17.00 10.98 20.55
N ARG A 1054 17.52 10.58 21.72
CA ARG A 1054 18.88 10.90 22.13
C ARG A 1054 19.84 10.31 21.10
N ALA A 1055 20.71 11.16 20.57
CA ALA A 1055 21.84 10.69 19.81
C ALA A 1055 22.82 9.98 20.78
N LYS A 1056 22.90 8.64 20.70
CA LYS A 1056 23.82 7.85 21.54
C LYS A 1056 25.25 8.12 21.10
N GLY A 1057 26.07 8.66 21.99
CA GLY A 1057 27.49 8.93 21.76
C GLY A 1057 28.44 7.99 22.52
N GLU A 1058 27.91 6.98 23.22
CA GLU A 1058 28.70 6.05 24.04
C GLU A 1058 28.20 4.62 23.85
N LEU A 1059 29.13 3.66 23.88
CA LEU A 1059 28.89 2.23 23.79
C LEU A 1059 29.25 1.56 25.12
N LEU A 1060 28.29 0.82 25.69
CA LEU A 1060 28.41 0.08 26.95
C LEU A 1060 28.24 -1.42 26.70
N ASN A 1061 28.87 -2.28 27.50
CA ASN A 1061 28.61 -3.72 27.49
C ASN A 1061 27.52 -4.14 28.48
N GLU A 1062 26.76 -5.18 28.13
CA GLU A 1062 25.67 -5.71 28.96
C GLU A 1062 26.09 -6.90 29.83
N THR A 1063 27.18 -7.59 29.46
CA THR A 1063 27.68 -8.80 30.13
C THR A 1063 29.17 -8.68 30.41
N GLU A 1064 29.62 -9.36 31.48
CA GLU A 1064 31.05 -9.49 31.76
C GLU A 1064 31.71 -10.45 30.77
N GLY A 1065 32.93 -10.13 30.34
CA GLY A 1065 33.65 -11.02 29.44
C GLY A 1065 34.92 -10.40 28.86
N ARG A 1066 35.54 -11.13 27.94
CA ARG A 1066 36.78 -10.75 27.27
C ARG A 1066 36.47 -10.01 25.97
N VAL A 1067 37.02 -8.80 25.81
CA VAL A 1067 36.83 -7.95 24.64
C VAL A 1067 37.63 -8.50 23.45
N LYS A 1068 37.03 -8.54 22.26
CA LYS A 1068 37.70 -8.92 21.01
C LYS A 1068 37.32 -7.96 19.89
N PHE A 1069 38.30 -7.47 19.15
CA PHE A 1069 38.06 -6.55 18.05
C PHE A 1069 37.84 -7.31 16.74
N TYR A 1070 36.90 -6.80 15.93
CA TYR A 1070 36.57 -7.30 14.61
C TYR A 1070 36.66 -6.16 13.63
N ASN A 1071 37.60 -6.24 12.69
CA ASN A 1071 37.83 -5.24 11.64
C ASN A 1071 38.10 -3.80 12.14
N ILE A 1072 38.51 -3.63 13.41
CA ILE A 1072 38.86 -2.31 13.96
C ILE A 1072 40.31 -1.98 13.61
N LYS A 1073 40.52 -0.79 13.03
CA LYS A 1073 41.84 -0.17 12.86
C LYS A 1073 41.92 1.05 13.78
N LEU A 1074 42.98 1.14 14.59
CA LEU A 1074 43.15 2.19 15.57
C LEU A 1074 44.30 3.13 15.18
N ILE A 1075 44.07 4.44 15.32
CA ILE A 1075 45.11 5.47 15.29
C ILE A 1075 45.19 6.16 16.64
N THR A 1076 46.38 6.64 17.02
CA THR A 1076 46.57 7.36 18.29
C THR A 1076 46.66 8.85 18.03
N ASP A 1077 45.78 9.64 18.63
CA ASP A 1077 45.83 11.11 18.58
C ASP A 1077 46.99 11.68 19.42
N ARG A 1078 47.34 12.95 19.23
CA ARG A 1078 48.37 13.70 19.99
C ARG A 1078 48.14 13.66 21.52
N ASN A 1079 46.89 13.46 21.94
CA ASN A 1079 46.49 13.34 23.33
C ASN A 1079 46.51 11.90 23.87
N GLY A 1080 47.07 10.94 23.12
CA GLY A 1080 47.17 9.52 23.52
C GLY A 1080 45.87 8.71 23.43
N ARG A 1081 44.83 9.24 22.78
CA ARG A 1081 43.52 8.57 22.62
C ARG A 1081 43.53 7.65 21.40
N LYS A 1082 43.03 6.41 21.53
CA LYS A 1082 42.88 5.46 20.42
C LYS A 1082 41.57 5.71 19.68
N ILE A 1083 41.64 6.00 18.38
CA ILE A 1083 40.48 6.34 17.54
C ILE A 1083 40.29 5.29 16.45
N ASN A 1084 39.04 4.86 16.25
CA ASN A 1084 38.66 3.94 15.19
C ASN A 1084 38.60 4.64 13.82
N ILE A 1085 39.35 4.13 12.85
CA ILE A 1085 39.35 4.59 11.45
C ILE A 1085 38.69 3.58 10.49
N SER A 1086 38.13 2.49 11.01
CA SER A 1086 37.37 1.52 10.21
C SER A 1086 35.88 1.84 10.17
N LYS A 1087 35.24 1.62 9.01
CA LYS A 1087 33.78 1.79 8.85
C LYS A 1087 32.98 0.56 9.30
N ASP A 1088 33.56 -0.64 9.19
CA ASP A 1088 32.92 -1.92 9.53
C ASP A 1088 33.47 -2.53 10.84
N GLY A 1089 34.00 -1.68 11.72
CA GLY A 1089 34.57 -2.10 13.00
C GLY A 1089 33.51 -2.58 13.99
N ALA A 1090 33.79 -3.63 14.73
CA ALA A 1090 32.93 -4.13 15.80
C ALA A 1090 33.75 -4.63 17.00
N ILE A 1091 33.19 -4.46 18.20
CA ILE A 1091 33.72 -5.00 19.45
C ILE A 1091 32.83 -6.16 19.88
N GLY A 1092 33.38 -7.36 19.99
CA GLY A 1092 32.70 -8.52 20.55
C GLY A 1092 33.11 -8.80 21.98
N ILE A 1093 32.24 -9.42 22.76
CA ILE A 1093 32.51 -9.87 24.13
C ILE A 1093 32.39 -11.38 24.18
N LEU A 1094 33.43 -12.04 24.68
CA LEU A 1094 33.53 -13.48 24.81
C LEU A 1094 33.32 -13.91 26.27
N ASP A 1095 32.57 -14.98 26.51
CA ASP A 1095 32.44 -15.61 27.83
C ASP A 1095 33.72 -16.39 28.20
N LYS A 1096 33.76 -16.94 29.42
CA LYS A 1096 34.82 -17.81 29.97
C LYS A 1096 35.11 -19.03 29.08
N ASP A 1097 34.12 -19.51 28.33
CA ASP A 1097 34.25 -20.63 27.39
C ASP A 1097 34.64 -20.21 25.96
N GLY A 1098 34.96 -18.92 25.74
CA GLY A 1098 35.39 -18.40 24.43
C GLY A 1098 34.27 -18.21 23.41
N ARG A 1099 33.00 -18.33 23.83
CA ARG A 1099 31.81 -18.08 22.99
C ARG A 1099 31.50 -16.59 22.95
N MET A 1100 31.14 -16.08 21.76
CA MET A 1100 30.71 -14.69 21.60
C MET A 1100 29.31 -14.50 22.16
N VAL A 1101 29.20 -13.65 23.17
CA VAL A 1101 27.95 -13.32 23.85
C VAL A 1101 27.37 -12.02 23.28
N GLU A 1102 28.24 -11.04 23.02
CA GLU A 1102 27.84 -9.74 22.46
C GLU A 1102 28.68 -9.37 21.25
N ARG A 1103 28.09 -8.58 20.35
CA ARG A 1103 28.77 -7.96 19.22
C ARG A 1103 28.20 -6.58 18.95
N HIS A 1104 29.02 -5.57 19.17
CA HIS A 1104 28.67 -4.16 19.04
C HIS A 1104 29.36 -3.54 17.84
N ALA A 1105 28.62 -2.87 16.96
CA ALA A 1105 29.21 -2.09 15.88
C ALA A 1105 29.83 -0.80 16.43
N VAL A 1106 31.01 -0.43 15.96
CA VAL A 1106 31.71 0.80 16.36
C VAL A 1106 31.80 1.74 15.16
N PRO A 1107 31.27 2.97 15.27
CA PRO A 1107 31.32 3.93 14.17
C PRO A 1107 32.74 4.44 13.91
N TYR A 1108 32.96 4.93 12.68
CA TYR A 1108 34.17 5.66 12.30
C TYR A 1108 34.32 6.92 13.17
N SER A 1109 35.56 7.27 13.54
CA SER A 1109 35.92 8.36 14.47
C SER A 1109 35.60 8.13 15.96
N ALA A 1110 35.15 6.93 16.35
CA ALA A 1110 34.92 6.60 17.75
C ALA A 1110 36.23 6.41 18.52
N VAL A 1111 36.32 7.02 19.71
CA VAL A 1111 37.40 6.84 20.67
C VAL A 1111 37.18 5.54 21.42
N ILE A 1112 38.08 4.58 21.27
CA ILE A 1112 38.03 3.31 22.00
C ILE A 1112 38.67 3.48 23.38
N LYS A 1113 37.96 3.05 24.42
CA LYS A 1113 38.39 3.17 25.83
C LYS A 1113 38.97 1.87 26.40
N VAL A 1114 38.79 0.76 25.70
CA VAL A 1114 39.23 -0.57 26.12
C VAL A 1114 40.35 -1.10 25.23
N GLU A 1115 41.12 -2.06 25.74
CA GLU A 1115 42.12 -2.76 24.94
C GLU A 1115 41.57 -4.10 24.44
N GLU A 1116 42.12 -4.58 23.33
CA GLU A 1116 41.82 -5.93 22.83
C GLU A 1116 42.25 -6.97 23.88
N ASP A 1117 41.44 -8.01 24.06
CA ASP A 1117 41.61 -9.05 25.07
C ASP A 1117 41.48 -8.62 26.55
N ALA A 1118 41.11 -7.37 26.81
CA ALA A 1118 40.83 -6.92 28.16
C ALA A 1118 39.56 -7.58 28.72
N TRP A 1119 39.58 -7.92 30.01
CA TRP A 1119 38.39 -8.38 30.73
C TRP A 1119 37.59 -7.16 31.19
N VAL A 1120 36.34 -7.04 30.76
CA VAL A 1120 35.42 -5.94 31.12
C VAL A 1120 34.29 -6.43 32.00
N LYS A 1121 33.92 -5.62 32.98
CA LYS A 1121 32.73 -5.84 33.82
C LYS A 1121 31.52 -5.25 33.12
N GLU A 1122 30.32 -5.72 33.46
CA GLU A 1122 29.05 -5.13 32.99
C GLU A 1122 29.02 -3.60 33.15
N ASN A 1123 28.45 -2.89 32.15
CA ASN A 1123 28.34 -1.43 32.06
C ASN A 1123 29.68 -0.64 32.00
N THR A 1124 30.73 -1.24 31.46
CA THR A 1124 31.98 -0.55 31.10
C THR A 1124 31.83 0.16 29.74
N VAL A 1125 32.31 1.41 29.65
CA VAL A 1125 32.33 2.15 28.39
C VAL A 1125 33.39 1.55 27.46
N LEU A 1126 32.96 0.99 26.34
CA LEU A 1126 33.81 0.39 25.31
C LEU A 1126 34.33 1.45 24.33
N ALA A 1127 33.46 2.36 23.89
CA ALA A 1127 33.77 3.40 22.90
C ALA A 1127 32.91 4.67 23.09
N GLU A 1128 33.43 5.83 22.70
CA GLU A 1128 32.75 7.14 22.75
C GLU A 1128 32.91 7.91 21.43
N TRP A 1129 31.90 8.64 20.96
CA TRP A 1129 31.96 9.47 19.75
C TRP A 1129 31.01 10.68 19.81
N ASP A 1130 31.22 11.68 18.95
CA ASP A 1130 30.24 12.75 18.74
C ASP A 1130 29.11 12.22 17.83
N PRO A 1131 27.86 12.16 18.33
CA PRO A 1131 26.77 11.57 17.56
C PRO A 1131 26.17 12.52 16.52
N PHE A 1132 26.56 13.81 16.52
CA PHE A 1132 26.06 14.81 15.58
C PHE A 1132 27.04 15.09 14.44
N ASN A 1133 28.33 14.82 14.65
CA ASN A 1133 29.38 15.10 13.71
C ASN A 1133 30.25 13.87 13.46
N THR A 1134 30.43 13.53 12.19
CA THR A 1134 31.47 12.58 11.78
C THR A 1134 32.68 13.38 11.31
N TYR A 1135 33.78 13.30 12.05
CA TYR A 1135 35.03 13.97 11.67
C TYR A 1135 35.77 13.12 10.65
N ILE A 1136 36.30 13.76 9.60
CA ILE A 1136 37.25 13.12 8.67
C ILE A 1136 38.63 13.23 9.31
N ILE A 1137 39.22 12.09 9.67
CA ILE A 1137 40.49 12.02 10.41
C ILE A 1137 41.62 11.69 9.45
N ALA A 1138 42.69 12.47 9.50
CA ALA A 1138 43.91 12.17 8.76
C ALA A 1138 44.67 11.01 9.42
N GLU A 1139 44.93 9.94 8.65
CA GLU A 1139 45.70 8.77 9.05
C GLU A 1139 47.22 9.02 9.10
N VAL A 1140 47.69 10.08 8.43
CA VAL A 1140 49.11 10.43 8.32
C VAL A 1140 49.32 11.92 8.62
N SER A 1141 50.50 12.26 9.13
CA SER A 1141 50.93 13.64 9.30
C SER A 1141 51.54 14.17 8.00
N GLY A 1142 51.16 15.37 7.58
CA GLY A 1142 51.62 15.96 6.34
C GLY A 1142 50.99 17.33 6.07
N LYS A 1143 51.33 17.90 4.92
CA LYS A 1143 50.76 19.17 4.44
C LYS A 1143 49.40 18.90 3.78
N VAL A 1144 48.41 19.78 4.02
CA VAL A 1144 47.04 19.61 3.52
C VAL A 1144 46.84 20.39 2.22
N GLU A 1145 46.37 19.69 1.18
CA GLU A 1145 46.00 20.23 -0.12
C GLU A 1145 44.53 19.95 -0.43
N LEU A 1146 43.87 20.90 -1.10
CA LEU A 1146 42.47 20.80 -1.51
C LEU A 1146 42.42 20.54 -3.02
N LYS A 1147 41.87 19.39 -3.45
CA LYS A 1147 41.70 19.04 -4.87
C LYS A 1147 40.21 19.00 -5.22
N ASP A 1148 39.85 19.47 -6.42
CA ASP A 1148 38.46 19.55 -6.92
C ASP A 1148 37.49 20.39 -6.07
N ILE A 1149 38.01 21.40 -5.36
CA ILE A 1149 37.22 22.37 -4.61
C ILE A 1149 37.13 23.67 -5.41
N ALA A 1150 35.92 24.06 -5.83
CA ALA A 1150 35.62 25.24 -6.64
C ALA A 1150 34.38 25.95 -6.09
N LEU A 1151 34.52 27.25 -5.79
CA LEU A 1151 33.44 28.07 -5.26
C LEU A 1151 32.26 28.13 -6.24
N ASP A 1152 31.04 28.00 -5.73
CA ASP A 1152 29.78 27.95 -6.47
C ASP A 1152 29.64 26.80 -7.49
N ILE A 1153 30.55 25.81 -7.46
CA ILE A 1153 30.49 24.58 -8.26
C ILE A 1153 30.46 23.35 -7.35
N THR A 1154 31.47 23.19 -6.50
CA THR A 1154 31.61 22.06 -5.56
C THR A 1154 31.56 22.48 -4.09
N VAL A 1155 31.75 23.77 -3.80
CA VAL A 1155 31.57 24.36 -2.46
C VAL A 1155 30.77 25.67 -2.51
N LYS A 1156 30.06 25.99 -1.44
CA LYS A 1156 29.32 27.24 -1.26
C LYS A 1156 29.67 27.86 0.08
N GLU A 1157 29.77 29.19 0.12
CA GLU A 1157 29.93 29.91 1.39
C GLU A 1157 28.57 30.21 2.03
N GLU A 1158 28.42 29.83 3.29
CA GLU A 1158 27.27 30.22 4.11
C GLU A 1158 27.74 31.20 5.19
N ARG A 1159 27.08 32.36 5.24
CA ARG A 1159 27.36 33.40 6.23
C ARG A 1159 26.35 33.30 7.37
N ASP A 1160 26.83 33.11 8.59
CA ASP A 1160 25.98 33.14 9.77
C ASP A 1160 25.56 34.60 10.06
N PRO A 1161 24.26 34.93 10.08
CA PRO A 1161 23.77 36.30 10.25
C PRO A 1161 24.04 36.91 11.63
N LEU A 1162 24.33 36.10 12.67
CA LEU A 1162 24.56 36.57 14.04
C LEU A 1162 26.05 36.70 14.39
N THR A 1163 26.88 35.77 13.93
CA THR A 1163 28.34 35.79 14.20
C THR A 1163 29.14 36.48 13.11
N GLY A 1164 28.56 36.64 11.91
CA GLY A 1164 29.19 37.25 10.75
C GLY A 1164 30.28 36.39 10.09
N LYS A 1165 30.60 35.21 10.64
CA LYS A 1165 31.59 34.27 10.10
C LYS A 1165 31.03 33.54 8.87
N THR A 1166 31.88 33.35 7.87
CA THR A 1166 31.62 32.55 6.68
C THR A 1166 32.16 31.13 6.88
N SER A 1167 31.34 30.12 6.58
CA SER A 1167 31.73 28.71 6.58
C SER A 1167 31.62 28.17 5.15
N THR A 1168 32.61 27.40 4.71
CA THR A 1168 32.63 26.78 3.37
C THR A 1168 32.02 25.38 3.45
N VAL A 1169 30.91 25.17 2.76
CA VAL A 1169 30.14 23.92 2.76
C VAL A 1169 30.26 23.24 1.40
N VAL A 1170 30.56 21.95 1.37
CA VAL A 1170 30.58 21.16 0.13
C VAL A 1170 29.16 20.99 -0.40
N SER A 1171 28.87 21.59 -1.55
CA SER A 1171 27.57 21.52 -2.18
C SER A 1171 27.71 21.66 -3.69
N PHE A 1172 26.97 20.84 -4.44
CA PHE A 1172 26.96 20.91 -5.89
C PHE A 1172 25.82 21.78 -6.40
N THR A 1173 26.12 22.73 -7.26
CA THR A 1173 25.12 23.65 -7.82
C THR A 1173 24.21 22.96 -8.84
N ARG A 1174 24.72 21.99 -9.62
CA ARG A 1174 23.93 21.16 -10.54
C ARG A 1174 24.13 19.66 -10.24
N PRO A 1175 23.10 18.82 -10.43
CA PRO A 1175 23.22 17.37 -10.24
C PRO A 1175 24.29 16.70 -11.12
N LYS A 1176 24.59 17.28 -12.29
CA LYS A 1176 25.65 16.78 -13.19
C LYS A 1176 27.05 17.02 -12.63
N ASP A 1177 27.25 18.07 -11.86
CA ASP A 1177 28.55 18.45 -11.31
C ASP A 1177 28.99 17.43 -10.25
N ALA A 1178 28.04 16.86 -9.52
CA ALA A 1178 28.27 15.76 -8.58
C ALA A 1178 28.74 14.45 -9.24
N MET A 1179 28.55 14.28 -10.56
CA MET A 1179 29.07 13.14 -11.32
C MET A 1179 30.45 13.40 -11.90
N LEU A 1180 30.83 14.67 -12.06
CA LEU A 1180 32.08 15.10 -12.71
C LEU A 1180 33.18 15.45 -11.72
N HIS A 1181 32.82 15.91 -10.52
CA HIS A 1181 33.76 16.36 -9.51
C HIS A 1181 33.62 15.57 -8.23
N THR A 1182 34.75 15.20 -7.64
CA THR A 1182 34.78 14.59 -6.31
C THR A 1182 35.67 15.49 -5.45
N PRO A 1183 35.12 16.41 -4.65
CA PRO A 1183 35.93 17.28 -3.80
C PRO A 1183 36.69 16.42 -2.77
N ARG A 1184 38.01 16.62 -2.64
CA ARG A 1184 38.87 15.79 -1.77
C ARG A 1184 39.89 16.64 -1.03
N ILE A 1185 40.25 16.17 0.16
CA ILE A 1185 41.41 16.63 0.91
C ILE A 1185 42.55 15.64 0.65
N VAL A 1186 43.73 16.15 0.30
CA VAL A 1186 44.94 15.35 0.11
C VAL A 1186 45.94 15.74 1.19
N VAL A 1187 46.48 14.74 1.89
CA VAL A 1187 47.56 14.94 2.86
C VAL A 1187 48.86 14.43 2.26
N VAL A 1188 49.82 15.33 2.05
CA VAL A 1188 51.13 15.05 1.47
C VAL A 1188 52.15 14.87 2.61
N THR A 1189 52.65 13.65 2.76
CA THR A 1189 53.69 13.31 3.75
C THR A 1189 55.06 13.90 3.38
N GLU A 1190 55.99 14.00 4.33
CA GLU A 1190 57.37 14.48 4.07
C GLU A 1190 58.12 13.62 3.03
N ASP A 1191 57.74 12.35 2.87
CA ASP A 1191 58.26 11.41 1.86
C ASP A 1191 57.62 11.58 0.47
N GLY A 1192 56.72 12.55 0.29
CA GLY A 1192 56.01 12.82 -0.96
C GLY A 1192 54.86 11.84 -1.29
N LYS A 1193 54.47 10.96 -0.36
CA LYS A 1193 53.26 10.12 -0.53
C LYS A 1193 52.01 10.93 -0.24
N GLU A 1194 51.07 10.90 -1.18
CA GLU A 1194 49.73 11.50 -1.07
C GLU A 1194 48.72 10.50 -0.48
N VAL A 1195 47.99 10.91 0.56
CA VAL A 1195 46.83 10.17 1.09
C VAL A 1195 45.57 11.01 0.87
N VAL A 1196 44.57 10.41 0.23
CA VAL A 1196 43.39 11.13 -0.29
C VAL A 1196 42.15 10.81 0.55
N TYR A 1197 41.40 11.85 0.92
CA TYR A 1197 40.14 11.77 1.67
C TYR A 1197 39.03 12.47 0.89
N ASP A 1198 38.04 11.70 0.42
CA ASP A 1198 36.89 12.25 -0.31
C ASP A 1198 35.93 12.98 0.65
N LEU A 1199 35.45 14.16 0.25
CA LEU A 1199 34.49 14.96 1.01
C LEU A 1199 33.05 14.67 0.56
N PRO A 1200 32.19 14.12 1.43
CA PRO A 1200 30.78 13.97 1.10
C PRO A 1200 30.05 15.32 1.03
N VAL A 1201 28.90 15.32 0.34
CA VAL A 1201 28.02 16.49 0.24
C VAL A 1201 27.54 16.92 1.63
N ASN A 1202 27.49 18.23 1.87
CA ASN A 1202 27.23 18.90 3.15
C ASN A 1202 28.37 18.84 4.18
N SER A 1203 29.58 18.42 3.80
CA SER A 1203 30.76 18.56 4.66
C SER A 1203 31.10 20.03 4.86
N ILE A 1204 31.37 20.43 6.11
CA ILE A 1204 31.84 21.78 6.45
C ILE A 1204 33.37 21.76 6.53
N ILE A 1205 34.03 22.56 5.71
CA ILE A 1205 35.48 22.66 5.70
C ILE A 1205 35.89 23.68 6.77
N SER A 1206 36.54 23.20 7.84
CA SER A 1206 37.06 24.03 8.93
C SER A 1206 38.55 23.72 9.14
N ILE A 1207 39.40 24.25 8.25
CA ILE A 1207 40.85 24.06 8.29
C ILE A 1207 41.50 25.42 8.59
N PRO A 1208 42.47 25.52 9.53
CA PRO A 1208 43.18 26.76 9.79
C PRO A 1208 43.91 27.25 8.52
N PRO A 1209 43.80 28.54 8.14
CA PRO A 1209 44.37 29.07 6.89
C PRO A 1209 45.91 28.93 6.82
N GLU A 1210 46.58 28.79 7.96
CA GLU A 1210 48.03 28.61 8.09
C GLU A 1210 48.53 27.24 7.59
N GLN A 1211 47.63 26.26 7.43
CA GLN A 1211 47.95 24.88 7.03
C GLN A 1211 47.54 24.54 5.58
N ILE A 1212 47.02 25.51 4.84
CA ILE A 1212 46.47 25.31 3.49
C ILE A 1212 47.47 25.87 2.46
N SER A 1213 47.95 25.05 1.52
CA SER A 1213 48.46 25.61 0.25
C SER A 1213 47.31 25.79 -0.73
N MET A 1214 46.93 27.05 -0.98
CA MET A 1214 45.93 27.38 -1.99
C MET A 1214 46.55 27.39 -3.38
N GLU A 1215 46.59 26.24 -4.03
CA GLU A 1215 46.56 26.18 -5.50
C GLU A 1215 45.22 25.61 -5.91
N TRP A 1216 44.36 26.46 -6.47
CA TRP A 1216 43.08 26.05 -7.03
C TRP A 1216 43.37 25.29 -8.32
N TYR A 1217 43.52 23.97 -8.24
CA TYR A 1217 43.59 23.12 -9.42
C TYR A 1217 42.20 23.10 -10.07
N LEU A 1218 42.01 23.93 -11.10
CA LEU A 1218 40.91 23.79 -12.04
C LEU A 1218 41.05 22.41 -12.70
N CYS A 1219 40.01 21.60 -12.59
CA CYS A 1219 39.90 20.34 -13.31
C CYS A 1219 40.15 20.58 -14.82
N PRO A 1220 41.02 19.80 -15.49
CA PRO A 1220 41.30 19.96 -16.93
C PRO A 1220 40.07 19.79 -17.83
N THR A 1221 38.99 19.21 -17.30
CA THR A 1221 37.72 19.02 -18.00
C THR A 1221 36.81 20.26 -17.93
N CYS A 1222 37.17 21.26 -17.13
CA CYS A 1222 36.44 22.52 -16.97
C CYS A 1222 36.96 23.67 -17.84
N THR A 1223 38.10 23.47 -18.53
CA THR A 1223 38.63 24.40 -19.54
C THR A 1223 38.01 24.18 -20.91
#